data_AF-A0AAD5T3H7-F1
#
_entry.id   AF-A0AAD5T3H7-F1
#
_cell.length_a   1.000
_cell.length_b   1.000
_cell.length_c   1.000
_cell.angle_alpha   90.00
_cell.angle_beta   90.00
_cell.angle_gamma   90.00
#
_symmetry.space_group_name_H-M   'P 1'
#
loop_
_entity.id
_entity.type
_entity.pdbx_description
1 polymer ?
#
loop_
_entity_poly.entity_id
_entity_poly.type
_entity_poly.pdbx_seq_one_letter_code
_entity_poly.pdbx_strand_id
1 'polypeptide(L)'
;MNYHLPFHILTDSYKTTHPDLYPEAQKMVAYSEFRQPYNGDTEDARIVLYGIRYIIDAYLNKPWTQSDLDKAVLFFKTHRSSLDSTTPHAPFPFPQHLFQKIIDNHGGYFPIKIEALPEGSVIYPHTPVFQITAVGEFSRLVTYVETLLTQVWYPSTVATLSRRCKDAIESYFVKSVDEDAFGILESRLHDFGFRGCTSVEQSVIGGSAHLLNFTGTDTMSAAYYVQFELNEGKPIASSIPATEHSIMTSYRTERAAILKLIEMYGSGFVACVMDSYDYTNALQNVLPAVATEKIGKGGFLILRPDSGNPVDVVLEGLRAADQVFGHTVNSKGFKVINGCSVIQGDGIGYKIIKEILQAVYDNKYSAQNVAFGMGGGLLQKVNRDTMSFATKLSHITYEDGTKKDVMKMPKTDFGKFSLPGELVVSKDKNNKTTLVFPLTPETAAKNDMVVVYNCGKPVEWKWEKFSDVRKRLEEEWKATTPYKTHDSISAELRVKIDKSHKDQSALNEKDLFGTKDIVSQQLQASAVAQAKIDETWRNIKPNTSQGQLSAAQLVFRHRILVLQPTKLERKSTNELHMIVASTGGHCRLKLIKAKKQLDTWMKQLITGEHFLIGHEFDEFAATILESGGRSVLDLLDGAGSDISVIGKYSSILNAK
;
A
#
# COMPACT_ATOMS: atom_id res chain seq x y z
N MET A 1 -9.66 -17.47 23.12
CA MET A 1 -9.20 -18.21 21.94
C MET A 1 -8.28 -17.30 21.16
N ASN A 2 -6.97 -17.54 21.19
CA ASN A 2 -6.07 -16.96 20.19
C ASN A 2 -6.27 -17.77 18.92
N TYR A 3 -6.95 -17.22 17.92
CA TYR A 3 -7.09 -17.87 16.62
C TYR A 3 -5.72 -17.89 15.95
N HIS A 4 -4.97 -18.97 16.16
CA HIS A 4 -3.67 -19.17 15.53
C HIS A 4 -3.88 -19.67 14.10
N LEU A 5 -3.75 -18.78 13.12
CA LEU A 5 -3.65 -19.17 11.71
C LEU A 5 -2.25 -19.73 11.46
N PRO A 6 -2.10 -20.88 10.78
CA PRO A 6 -0.78 -21.43 10.50
C PRO A 6 -0.03 -20.51 9.54
N PHE A 7 1.26 -20.29 9.81
CA PHE A 7 2.08 -19.36 9.03
C PHE A 7 2.11 -19.67 7.51
N HIS A 8 2.00 -20.95 7.14
CA HIS A 8 1.93 -21.45 5.76
C HIS A 8 0.79 -20.84 4.91
N ILE A 9 -0.17 -20.16 5.53
CA ILE A 9 -1.27 -19.47 4.83
C ILE A 9 -1.26 -17.95 5.07
N LEU A 10 -0.26 -17.42 5.78
CA LEU A 10 -0.08 -15.98 6.01
C LEU A 10 0.68 -15.33 4.85
N THR A 11 0.30 -15.70 3.63
CA THR A 11 0.91 -15.25 2.39
C THR A 11 -0.15 -15.21 1.30
N ASP A 12 0.07 -14.38 0.27
CA ASP A 12 -0.80 -14.40 -0.90
C ASP A 12 -0.60 -15.69 -1.70
N SER A 13 -1.67 -16.29 -2.24
CA SER A 13 -1.61 -17.63 -2.87
C SER A 13 -0.48 -17.78 -3.88
N TYR A 14 -0.24 -16.79 -4.74
CA TYR A 14 0.82 -16.85 -5.76
C TYR A 14 2.23 -17.01 -5.19
N LYS A 15 2.47 -16.58 -3.94
CA LYS A 15 3.78 -16.70 -3.28
C LYS A 15 4.15 -18.14 -2.95
N THR A 16 3.19 -19.05 -2.90
CA THR A 16 3.49 -20.48 -2.69
C THR A 16 4.14 -21.10 -3.91
N THR A 17 3.96 -20.55 -5.11
CA THR A 17 4.59 -21.09 -6.34
C THR A 17 5.93 -20.42 -6.66
N HIS A 18 6.24 -19.29 -6.03
CA HIS A 18 7.46 -18.52 -6.29
C HIS A 18 8.77 -19.30 -6.13
N PRO A 19 8.93 -20.22 -5.16
CA PRO A 19 10.17 -20.98 -5.06
C PRO A 19 10.52 -21.76 -6.33
N ASP A 20 9.51 -22.22 -7.08
CA ASP A 20 9.71 -22.93 -8.34
C ASP A 20 9.99 -21.98 -9.53
N LEU A 21 9.66 -20.69 -9.39
CA LEU A 21 9.82 -19.67 -10.44
C LEU A 21 11.13 -18.89 -10.31
N TYR A 22 11.68 -18.80 -9.09
CA TYR A 22 12.96 -18.14 -8.89
C TYR A 22 14.09 -18.94 -9.54
N PRO A 23 15.12 -18.27 -10.07
CA PRO A 23 16.34 -18.95 -10.48
C PRO A 23 17.00 -19.61 -9.26
N GLU A 24 17.74 -20.69 -9.50
CA GLU A 24 18.54 -21.34 -8.45
C GLU A 24 19.54 -20.35 -7.84
N ALA A 25 19.53 -20.26 -6.52
CA ALA A 25 20.24 -19.22 -5.78
C ALA A 25 20.76 -19.72 -4.44
N GLN A 26 21.98 -19.30 -4.08
CA GLN A 26 22.57 -19.54 -2.76
C GLN A 26 22.16 -18.47 -1.75
N LYS A 27 21.80 -17.27 -2.20
CA LYS A 27 21.39 -16.14 -1.35
C LYS A 27 20.44 -15.24 -2.10
N MET A 28 19.41 -14.78 -1.42
CA MET A 28 18.53 -13.73 -1.92
C MET A 28 18.27 -12.71 -0.81
N VAL A 29 18.19 -11.43 -1.19
CA VAL A 29 17.90 -10.32 -0.27
C VAL A 29 16.75 -9.49 -0.81
N ALA A 30 15.79 -9.21 0.06
CA ALA A 30 14.70 -8.29 -0.18
C ALA A 30 14.70 -7.18 0.88
N TYR A 31 14.05 -6.06 0.60
CA TYR A 31 13.91 -4.96 1.54
C TYR A 31 12.53 -4.31 1.41
N SER A 32 12.14 -3.52 2.40
CA SER A 32 10.91 -2.72 2.35
C SER A 32 11.18 -1.25 2.57
N GLU A 33 10.35 -0.39 1.97
CA GLU A 33 10.45 1.07 2.05
C GLU A 33 9.08 1.74 1.96
N PHE A 34 8.98 2.96 2.49
CA PHE A 34 7.96 3.92 2.08
C PHE A 34 8.44 4.70 0.86
N ARG A 35 7.54 5.06 -0.05
CA ARG A 35 7.90 5.72 -1.32
C ARG A 35 7.34 7.12 -1.46
N GLN A 36 6.43 7.50 -0.56
CA GLN A 36 5.78 8.81 -0.58
C GLN A 36 5.62 9.31 0.86
N PRO A 37 5.67 10.64 1.07
CA PRO A 37 5.20 11.28 2.29
C PRO A 37 3.75 10.93 2.59
N TYR A 38 3.33 11.16 3.83
CA TYR A 38 1.93 11.00 4.25
C TYR A 38 0.98 11.80 3.36
N ASN A 39 0.11 11.11 2.61
CA ASN A 39 -0.83 11.72 1.65
C ASN A 39 -0.18 12.67 0.63
N GLY A 40 1.09 12.43 0.28
CA GLY A 40 1.83 13.29 -0.66
C GLY A 40 2.07 14.71 -0.14
N ASP A 41 2.12 14.89 1.18
CA ASP A 41 2.46 16.17 1.83
C ASP A 41 3.74 16.75 1.20
N THR A 42 3.64 17.98 0.69
CA THR A 42 4.73 18.65 -0.01
C THR A 42 5.66 19.41 0.91
N GLU A 43 5.30 19.62 2.17
CA GLU A 43 6.06 20.43 3.13
C GLU A 43 6.79 19.56 4.15
N ASP A 44 6.24 18.39 4.47
CA ASP A 44 6.85 17.48 5.43
C ASP A 44 6.90 16.02 4.94
N ALA A 45 8.11 15.54 4.64
CA ALA A 45 8.38 14.20 4.14
C ALA A 45 8.72 13.17 5.23
N ARG A 46 8.80 13.58 6.50
CA ARG A 46 9.18 12.70 7.60
C ARG A 46 8.11 11.63 7.88
N ILE A 47 8.56 10.42 8.18
CA ILE A 47 7.72 9.25 8.48
C ILE A 47 8.19 8.63 9.79
N VAL A 48 7.23 8.24 10.63
CA VAL A 48 7.49 7.50 11.87
C VAL A 48 7.48 6.01 11.58
N LEU A 49 8.59 5.33 11.90
CA LEU A 49 8.68 3.86 11.77
C LEU A 49 8.23 3.16 13.05
N TYR A 50 7.24 2.28 12.93
CA TYR A 50 6.73 1.49 14.05
C TYR A 50 6.01 0.21 13.58
N GLY A 51 6.06 -0.87 14.38
CA GLY A 51 5.20 -2.05 14.28
C GLY A 51 5.88 -3.36 13.88
N ILE A 52 7.16 -3.35 13.51
CA ILE A 52 7.89 -4.58 13.14
C ILE A 52 8.03 -5.54 14.33
N ARG A 53 8.18 -5.01 15.56
CA ARG A 53 8.26 -5.80 16.79
C ARG A 53 7.03 -6.69 16.96
N TYR A 54 5.84 -6.11 16.78
CA TYR A 54 4.59 -6.85 16.91
C TYR A 54 4.54 -8.04 15.96
N ILE A 55 4.89 -7.85 14.68
CA ILE A 55 4.85 -8.92 13.68
C ILE A 55 5.85 -10.03 14.03
N ILE A 56 7.05 -9.65 14.48
CA ILE A 56 8.08 -10.61 14.90
C ILE A 56 7.58 -11.44 16.10
N ASP A 57 7.10 -10.79 17.16
CA ASP A 57 6.70 -11.44 18.40
C ASP A 57 5.43 -12.30 18.23
N ALA A 58 4.47 -11.82 17.45
CA ALA A 58 3.19 -12.50 17.23
C ALA A 58 3.30 -13.68 16.26
N TYR A 59 4.17 -13.60 15.24
CA TYR A 59 4.17 -14.55 14.12
C TYR A 59 5.50 -15.25 13.88
N LEU A 60 6.63 -14.53 13.81
CA LEU A 60 7.93 -15.13 13.40
C LEU A 60 8.65 -15.84 14.55
N ASN A 61 8.45 -15.36 15.78
CA ASN A 61 8.96 -15.99 17.00
C ASN A 61 8.09 -17.18 17.48
N LYS A 62 7.16 -17.64 16.65
CA LYS A 62 6.35 -18.84 16.92
C LYS A 62 6.87 -20.00 16.06
N PRO A 63 7.34 -21.10 16.65
CA PRO A 63 7.73 -22.27 15.88
C PRO A 63 6.48 -22.94 15.30
N TRP A 64 6.59 -23.42 14.06
CA TRP A 64 5.50 -24.15 13.42
C TRP A 64 5.65 -25.64 13.61
N THR A 65 4.52 -26.29 13.79
CA THR A 65 4.47 -27.70 14.14
C THR A 65 4.18 -28.55 12.91
N GLN A 66 4.45 -29.86 13.03
CA GLN A 66 4.00 -30.83 12.03
C GLN A 66 2.48 -30.74 11.80
N SER A 67 1.70 -30.49 12.85
CA SER A 67 0.25 -30.33 12.73
C SER A 67 -0.15 -29.12 11.86
N ASP A 68 0.60 -28.03 11.93
CA ASP A 68 0.34 -26.84 11.10
C ASP A 68 0.64 -27.13 9.63
N LEU A 69 1.73 -27.85 9.35
CA LEU A 69 2.09 -28.28 8.01
C LEU A 69 1.06 -29.27 7.45
N ASP A 70 0.64 -30.26 8.22
CA ASP A 70 -0.35 -31.26 7.79
C ASP A 70 -1.68 -30.60 7.40
N LYS A 71 -2.14 -29.62 8.18
CA LYS A 71 -3.33 -28.81 7.86
C LYS A 71 -3.12 -27.98 6.59
N ALA A 72 -1.96 -27.35 6.44
CA ALA A 72 -1.63 -26.57 5.24
C ALA A 72 -1.61 -27.45 3.99
N VAL A 73 -1.02 -28.65 4.06
CA VAL A 73 -1.00 -29.63 2.97
C VAL A 73 -2.42 -30.03 2.60
N LEU A 74 -3.29 -30.31 3.57
CA LEU A 74 -4.70 -30.61 3.30
C LEU A 74 -5.43 -29.41 2.67
N PHE A 75 -5.16 -28.20 3.16
CA PHE A 75 -5.70 -26.97 2.59
C PHE A 75 -5.28 -26.80 1.13
N PHE A 76 -3.99 -26.84 0.80
CA PHE A 76 -3.52 -26.65 -0.58
C PHE A 76 -3.94 -27.78 -1.54
N LYS A 77 -4.15 -29.01 -1.03
CA LYS A 77 -4.76 -30.10 -1.80
C LYS A 77 -6.18 -29.79 -2.27
N THR A 78 -6.94 -29.01 -1.49
CA THR A 78 -8.35 -28.69 -1.76
C THR A 78 -8.57 -27.25 -2.22
N HIS A 79 -7.59 -26.37 -2.00
CA HIS A 79 -7.53 -25.02 -2.55
C HIS A 79 -7.35 -25.16 -4.06
N ARG A 80 -8.38 -24.78 -4.82
CA ARG A 80 -8.46 -25.08 -6.26
C ARG A 80 -7.58 -24.11 -7.04
N SER A 81 -6.77 -24.65 -7.93
CA SER A 81 -6.12 -23.88 -8.99
C SER A 81 -6.81 -24.18 -10.33
N SER A 82 -6.87 -23.17 -11.22
CA SER A 82 -7.30 -23.35 -12.62
C SER A 82 -6.07 -23.31 -13.52
N LEU A 83 -5.10 -24.19 -13.24
CA LEU A 83 -3.81 -24.22 -13.95
C LEU A 83 -3.93 -24.67 -15.41
N ASP A 84 -5.01 -25.37 -15.75
CA ASP A 84 -5.36 -25.69 -17.13
C ASP A 84 -6.88 -25.68 -17.29
N SER A 85 -7.34 -25.10 -18.41
CA SER A 85 -8.70 -25.16 -18.94
C SER A 85 -9.33 -26.57 -18.97
N THR A 86 -8.52 -27.63 -18.98
CA THR A 86 -8.98 -29.03 -19.05
C THR A 86 -9.14 -29.71 -17.69
N THR A 87 -8.57 -29.15 -16.61
CA THR A 87 -8.64 -29.70 -15.24
C THR A 87 -9.10 -28.64 -14.24
N PRO A 88 -10.37 -28.21 -14.31
CA PRO A 88 -10.96 -27.47 -13.20
C PRO A 88 -10.82 -28.34 -11.95
N HIS A 89 -10.14 -27.83 -10.90
CA HIS A 89 -9.92 -28.47 -9.60
C HIS A 89 -8.58 -29.19 -9.34
N ALA A 90 -7.49 -28.87 -10.05
CA ALA A 90 -6.15 -29.29 -9.61
C ALA A 90 -5.78 -28.67 -8.23
N PRO A 91 -5.00 -29.38 -7.37
CA PRO A 91 -4.41 -28.81 -6.17
C PRO A 91 -3.64 -27.51 -6.44
N PHE A 92 -3.62 -26.59 -5.50
CA PHE A 92 -2.77 -25.41 -5.60
C PHE A 92 -1.32 -25.79 -5.24
N PRO A 93 -0.29 -25.37 -6.01
CA PRO A 93 1.08 -25.77 -5.73
C PRO A 93 1.58 -25.20 -4.40
N PHE A 94 2.25 -26.03 -3.62
CA PHE A 94 2.79 -25.68 -2.31
C PHE A 94 4.10 -26.43 -2.07
N PRO A 95 5.20 -25.76 -1.68
CA PRO A 95 6.52 -26.36 -1.55
C PRO A 95 6.65 -27.08 -0.19
N GLN A 96 5.80 -28.09 0.02
CA GLN A 96 5.72 -28.87 1.27
C GLN A 96 7.10 -29.34 1.74
N HIS A 97 7.94 -29.79 0.82
CA HIS A 97 9.27 -30.32 1.13
C HIS A 97 10.19 -29.27 1.79
N LEU A 98 10.11 -27.99 1.41
CA LEU A 98 10.88 -26.93 2.06
C LEU A 98 10.38 -26.69 3.48
N PHE A 99 9.05 -26.62 3.68
CA PHE A 99 8.47 -26.42 5.00
C PHE A 99 8.70 -27.59 5.95
N GLN A 100 8.72 -28.83 5.45
CA GLN A 100 9.14 -29.98 6.24
C GLN A 100 10.57 -29.82 6.75
N LYS A 101 11.52 -29.42 5.88
CA LYS A 101 12.91 -29.15 6.29
C LYS A 101 13.04 -28.02 7.30
N ILE A 102 12.15 -27.02 7.29
CA ILE A 102 12.11 -25.98 8.32
C ILE A 102 11.77 -26.58 9.69
N ILE A 103 10.83 -27.51 9.74
CA ILE A 103 10.49 -28.23 10.98
C ILE A 103 11.68 -29.08 11.42
N ASP A 104 12.21 -29.90 10.52
CA ASP A 104 13.24 -30.90 10.83
C ASP A 104 14.58 -30.26 11.21
N ASN A 105 15.01 -29.21 10.49
CA ASN A 105 16.36 -28.64 10.61
C ASN A 105 16.40 -27.32 11.40
N HIS A 106 15.26 -26.63 11.52
CA HIS A 106 15.16 -25.30 12.14
C HIS A 106 14.14 -25.24 13.28
N GLY A 107 13.64 -26.39 13.75
CA GLY A 107 12.70 -26.46 14.87
C GLY A 107 11.38 -25.72 14.61
N GLY A 108 11.01 -25.56 13.34
CA GLY A 108 9.80 -24.84 12.93
C GLY A 108 9.96 -23.32 12.84
N TYR A 109 11.15 -22.75 13.04
CA TYR A 109 11.37 -21.31 12.87
C TYR A 109 11.78 -20.97 11.42
N PHE A 110 11.15 -19.96 10.82
CA PHE A 110 11.42 -19.61 9.41
C PHE A 110 12.91 -19.29 9.16
N PRO A 111 13.53 -19.87 8.12
CA PRO A 111 14.97 -19.77 7.89
C PRO A 111 15.37 -18.48 7.15
N ILE A 112 15.07 -17.33 7.77
CA ILE A 112 15.47 -16.01 7.31
C ILE A 112 16.17 -15.22 8.41
N LYS A 113 16.95 -14.23 8.00
CA LYS A 113 17.45 -13.15 8.85
C LYS A 113 16.71 -11.85 8.51
N ILE A 114 16.26 -11.12 9.52
CA ILE A 114 15.68 -9.79 9.36
C ILE A 114 16.55 -8.77 10.11
N GLU A 115 16.97 -7.75 9.38
CA GLU A 115 17.63 -6.55 9.91
C GLU A 115 16.66 -5.38 9.75
N ALA A 116 16.39 -4.61 10.81
CA ALA A 116 15.43 -3.52 10.77
C ALA A 116 15.98 -2.26 11.47
N LEU A 117 15.51 -1.09 11.05
CA LEU A 117 15.76 0.12 11.82
C LEU A 117 15.03 0.05 13.16
N PRO A 118 15.62 0.58 14.25
CA PRO A 118 14.96 0.62 15.55
C PRO A 118 13.61 1.36 15.49
N GLU A 119 12.57 0.82 16.14
CA GLU A 119 11.25 1.46 16.22
C GLU A 119 11.33 2.84 16.88
N GLY A 120 10.42 3.74 16.47
CA GLY A 120 10.47 5.15 16.84
C GLY A 120 11.46 5.97 16.00
N SER A 121 12.17 5.35 15.05
CA SER A 121 13.01 6.07 14.10
C SER A 121 12.18 7.00 13.20
N VAL A 122 12.73 8.18 12.92
CA VAL A 122 12.20 9.11 11.93
C VAL A 122 12.98 8.97 10.64
N ILE A 123 12.27 8.68 9.55
CA ILE A 123 12.85 8.38 8.24
C ILE A 123 12.19 9.21 7.14
N TYR A 124 12.71 9.07 5.92
CA TYR A 124 12.14 9.68 4.71
C TYR A 124 11.83 8.60 3.67
N PRO A 125 11.02 8.91 2.65
CA PRO A 125 10.83 8.04 1.50
C PRO A 125 12.16 7.51 0.93
N HIS A 126 12.10 6.29 0.38
CA HIS A 126 13.26 5.55 -0.13
C HIS A 126 14.32 5.18 0.92
N THR A 127 13.95 5.19 2.19
CA THR A 127 14.75 4.58 3.25
C THR A 127 14.29 3.13 3.48
N PRO A 128 15.16 2.12 3.30
CA PRO A 128 14.87 0.75 3.73
C PRO A 128 14.53 0.69 5.23
N VAL A 129 13.35 0.16 5.56
CA VAL A 129 12.90 0.00 6.95
C VAL A 129 13.37 -1.32 7.56
N PHE A 130 13.45 -2.35 6.72
CA PHE A 130 14.01 -3.65 7.04
C PHE A 130 14.52 -4.35 5.79
N GLN A 131 15.45 -5.28 5.97
CA GLN A 131 15.95 -6.21 4.97
C GLN A 131 15.73 -7.65 5.42
N ILE A 132 15.39 -8.50 4.47
CA ILE A 132 15.16 -9.93 4.64
C ILE A 132 16.24 -10.65 3.84
N THR A 133 17.01 -11.50 4.51
CA THR A 133 18.02 -12.36 3.87
C THR A 133 17.64 -13.81 4.04
N ALA A 134 17.63 -14.57 2.95
CA ALA A 134 17.50 -16.03 2.95
C ALA A 134 18.68 -16.65 2.20
N VAL A 135 19.14 -17.82 2.66
CA VAL A 135 20.35 -18.49 2.15
C VAL A 135 20.13 -19.99 1.92
N GLY A 136 21.02 -20.59 1.13
CA GLY A 136 21.00 -22.01 0.80
C GLY A 136 19.70 -22.42 0.11
N GLU A 137 19.19 -23.59 0.45
CA GLU A 137 17.95 -24.14 -0.12
C GLU A 137 16.69 -23.31 0.15
N PHE A 138 16.73 -22.40 1.14
CA PHE A 138 15.61 -21.54 1.49
C PHE A 138 15.69 -20.15 0.86
N SER A 139 16.74 -19.86 0.08
CA SER A 139 16.93 -18.55 -0.56
C SER A 139 15.69 -18.09 -1.33
N ARG A 140 15.05 -19.02 -2.03
CA ARG A 140 13.85 -18.79 -2.86
C ARG A 140 12.56 -18.57 -2.06
N LEU A 141 12.60 -18.65 -0.72
CA LEU A 141 11.51 -18.26 0.18
C LEU A 141 11.62 -16.82 0.69
N VAL A 142 12.64 -16.05 0.30
CA VAL A 142 12.92 -14.70 0.85
C VAL A 142 11.69 -13.75 0.83
N THR A 143 10.85 -13.82 -0.21
CA THR A 143 9.66 -12.97 -0.36
C THR A 143 8.36 -13.66 0.07
N TYR A 144 8.41 -14.84 0.68
CA TYR A 144 7.22 -15.55 1.17
C TYR A 144 6.57 -14.79 2.35
N VAL A 145 7.41 -14.22 3.23
CA VAL A 145 7.03 -13.35 4.36
C VAL A 145 6.54 -11.96 3.95
N GLU A 146 6.64 -11.58 2.68
CA GLU A 146 6.33 -10.22 2.21
C GLU A 146 4.91 -9.80 2.58
N THR A 147 3.90 -10.66 2.40
CA THR A 147 2.50 -10.30 2.67
C THR A 147 2.29 -9.90 4.13
N LEU A 148 2.86 -10.68 5.04
CA LEU A 148 2.81 -10.41 6.48
C LEU A 148 3.65 -9.19 6.87
N LEU A 149 4.91 -9.14 6.47
CA LEU A 149 5.82 -8.04 6.82
C LEU A 149 5.42 -6.70 6.17
N THR A 150 4.68 -6.73 5.05
CA THR A 150 4.14 -5.52 4.43
C THR A 150 3.19 -4.79 5.37
N GLN A 151 2.54 -5.49 6.33
CA GLN A 151 1.60 -4.90 7.28
C GLN A 151 2.20 -3.85 8.22
N VAL A 152 3.54 -3.73 8.30
CA VAL A 152 4.24 -2.61 8.97
C VAL A 152 3.76 -1.24 8.48
N TRP A 153 3.24 -1.17 7.24
CA TRP A 153 2.65 0.05 6.69
C TRP A 153 1.60 0.66 7.63
N TYR A 154 0.76 -0.16 8.26
CA TYR A 154 -0.39 0.31 9.04
C TYR A 154 0.02 1.07 10.30
N PRO A 155 0.74 0.46 11.28
CA PRO A 155 1.19 1.17 12.48
C PRO A 155 2.04 2.39 12.16
N SER A 156 2.94 2.32 11.17
CA SER A 156 3.76 3.46 10.78
C SER A 156 2.92 4.61 10.19
N THR A 157 1.88 4.30 9.42
CA THR A 157 0.95 5.31 8.87
C THR A 157 0.12 5.96 9.98
N VAL A 158 -0.40 5.19 10.93
CA VAL A 158 -1.14 5.71 12.09
C VAL A 158 -0.24 6.58 12.98
N ALA A 159 0.98 6.13 13.28
CA ALA A 159 1.95 6.91 14.05
C ALA A 159 2.31 8.23 13.36
N THR A 160 2.47 8.20 12.03
CA THR A 160 2.78 9.39 11.23
C THR A 160 1.60 10.37 11.18
N LEU A 161 0.37 9.89 10.92
CA LEU A 161 -0.84 10.70 11.01
C LEU A 161 -1.00 11.33 12.39
N SER A 162 -0.86 10.53 13.44
CA SER A 162 -0.91 11.01 14.81
C SER A 162 0.14 12.09 15.07
N ARG A 163 1.37 11.92 14.58
CA ARG A 163 2.43 12.93 14.71
C ARG A 163 2.08 14.23 13.97
N ARG A 164 1.54 14.12 12.75
CA ARG A 164 1.07 15.29 11.96
C ARG A 164 0.02 16.09 12.73
N CYS A 165 -0.92 15.41 13.38
CA CYS A 165 -1.90 16.06 14.25
C CYS A 165 -1.24 16.72 15.47
N LYS A 166 -0.23 16.09 16.10
CA LYS A 166 0.53 16.68 17.21
C LYS A 166 1.23 17.96 16.79
N ASP A 167 1.95 17.97 15.67
CA ASP A 167 2.62 19.16 15.15
C ASP A 167 1.63 20.29 14.87
N ALA A 168 0.45 19.97 14.31
CA ALA A 168 -0.61 20.95 14.08
C ALA A 168 -1.10 21.57 15.39
N ILE A 169 -1.44 20.75 16.39
CA ILE A 169 -1.91 21.22 17.71
C ILE A 169 -0.82 22.01 18.43
N GLU A 170 0.41 21.50 18.45
CA GLU A 170 1.58 22.13 19.08
C GLU A 170 1.84 23.52 18.49
N SER A 171 1.70 23.69 17.17
CA SER A 171 1.89 25.00 16.53
C SER A 171 0.93 26.07 17.06
N TYR A 172 -0.29 25.70 17.48
CA TYR A 172 -1.25 26.62 18.10
C TYR A 172 -1.04 26.75 19.61
N PHE A 173 -0.50 25.73 20.27
CA PHE A 173 -0.03 25.85 21.66
C PHE A 173 1.06 26.91 21.77
N VAL A 174 2.08 26.86 20.91
CA VAL A 174 3.14 27.87 20.84
C VAL A 174 2.57 29.27 20.64
N LYS A 175 1.53 29.43 19.82
CA LYS A 175 0.93 30.73 19.52
C LYS A 175 -0.03 31.26 20.59
N SER A 176 -0.66 30.40 21.40
CA SER A 176 -1.84 30.79 22.19
C SER A 176 -1.92 30.23 23.61
N VAL A 177 -1.01 29.36 24.04
CA VAL A 177 -0.99 28.72 25.37
C VAL A 177 0.25 29.19 26.14
N ASP A 178 0.12 29.44 27.45
CA ASP A 178 1.28 29.77 28.30
C ASP A 178 2.15 28.52 28.52
N GLU A 179 3.47 28.69 28.63
CA GLU A 179 4.42 27.58 28.61
C GLU A 179 4.24 26.59 29.78
N ASP A 180 3.80 27.07 30.93
CA ASP A 180 3.49 26.26 32.11
C ASP A 180 2.31 25.29 31.88
N ALA A 181 1.43 25.60 30.94
CA ALA A 181 0.31 24.75 30.55
C ALA A 181 0.63 23.75 29.42
N PHE A 182 1.86 23.72 28.87
CA PHE A 182 2.21 22.82 27.76
C PHE A 182 2.10 21.33 28.11
N GLY A 183 2.16 20.98 29.40
CA GLY A 183 2.06 19.61 29.88
C GLY A 183 0.78 18.87 29.44
N ILE A 184 -0.29 19.59 29.08
CA ILE A 184 -1.55 18.95 28.61
C ILE A 184 -1.54 18.61 27.11
N LEU A 185 -0.53 19.02 26.33
CA LEU A 185 -0.48 18.83 24.88
C LEU A 185 -0.71 17.36 24.49
N GLU A 186 -0.13 16.42 25.24
CA GLU A 186 -0.25 14.97 24.98
C GLU A 186 -1.65 14.40 25.21
N SER A 187 -2.57 15.16 25.79
CA SER A 187 -3.97 14.79 25.96
C SER A 187 -4.92 15.42 24.93
N ARG A 188 -4.40 16.21 23.99
CA ARG A 188 -5.24 17.03 23.09
C ARG A 188 -5.82 16.28 21.90
N LEU A 189 -5.26 15.13 21.53
CA LEU A 189 -5.87 14.20 20.60
C LEU A 189 -6.06 12.87 21.32
N HIS A 190 -7.32 12.47 21.47
CA HIS A 190 -7.73 11.26 22.15
C HIS A 190 -8.20 10.22 21.14
N ASP A 191 -7.69 9.01 21.25
CA ASP A 191 -8.10 7.91 20.38
C ASP A 191 -9.48 7.36 20.77
N PHE A 192 -10.47 7.54 19.90
CA PHE A 192 -11.83 6.99 19.99
C PHE A 192 -12.06 5.83 19.01
N GLY A 193 -10.99 5.23 18.51
CA GLY A 193 -10.97 4.41 17.31
C GLY A 193 -11.34 2.95 17.50
N PHE A 194 -11.40 2.42 18.73
CA PHE A 194 -11.61 0.98 18.95
C PHE A 194 -12.82 0.43 18.19
N ARG A 195 -14.00 1.03 18.36
CA ARG A 195 -15.23 0.58 17.67
C ARG A 195 -15.20 0.76 16.14
N GLY A 196 -14.27 1.57 15.63
CA GLY A 196 -14.07 1.79 14.20
C GLY A 196 -13.05 0.86 13.55
N CYS A 197 -12.35 0.03 14.33
CA CYS A 197 -11.40 -0.96 13.81
C CYS A 197 -12.12 -2.18 13.24
N THR A 198 -11.51 -2.84 12.26
CA THR A 198 -12.05 -4.10 11.68
C THR A 198 -11.75 -5.34 12.53
N SER A 199 -10.80 -5.26 13.45
CA SER A 199 -10.44 -6.34 14.36
C SER A 199 -9.85 -5.83 15.69
N VAL A 200 -9.83 -6.69 16.70
CA VAL A 200 -9.17 -6.40 17.99
C VAL A 200 -7.67 -6.21 17.79
N GLU A 201 -7.04 -7.02 16.94
CA GLU A 201 -5.61 -6.87 16.63
C GLU A 201 -5.30 -5.50 16.02
N GLN A 202 -6.13 -5.01 15.10
CA GLN A 202 -5.97 -3.67 14.55
C GLN A 202 -6.08 -2.58 15.62
N SER A 203 -6.97 -2.75 16.61
CA SER A 203 -7.09 -1.80 17.72
C SER A 203 -5.83 -1.76 18.59
N VAL A 204 -5.16 -2.89 18.80
CA VAL A 204 -3.89 -2.98 19.54
C VAL A 204 -2.75 -2.30 18.76
N ILE A 205 -2.57 -2.67 17.49
CA ILE A 205 -1.48 -2.17 16.66
C ILE A 205 -1.65 -0.67 16.36
N GLY A 206 -2.86 -0.25 15.99
CA GLY A 206 -3.16 1.14 15.65
C GLY A 206 -3.17 2.04 16.88
N GLY A 207 -3.82 1.63 17.97
CA GLY A 207 -3.86 2.43 19.19
C GLY A 207 -2.47 2.58 19.82
N SER A 208 -1.63 1.53 19.81
CA SER A 208 -0.24 1.65 20.28
C SER A 208 0.58 2.60 19.41
N ALA A 209 0.36 2.62 18.09
CA ALA A 209 1.01 3.59 17.20
C ALA A 209 0.63 5.05 17.53
N HIS A 210 -0.63 5.31 17.88
CA HIS A 210 -1.07 6.63 18.36
C HIS A 210 -0.41 7.01 19.68
N LEU A 211 -0.30 6.07 20.62
CA LEU A 211 0.30 6.25 21.94
C LEU A 211 1.80 6.60 21.91
N LEU A 212 2.45 6.53 20.75
CA LEU A 212 3.79 7.09 20.59
C LEU A 212 3.81 8.62 20.77
N ASN A 213 2.74 9.29 20.34
CA ASN A 213 2.65 10.74 20.23
C ASN A 213 1.79 11.39 21.32
N PHE A 214 0.73 10.70 21.75
CA PHE A 214 -0.24 11.18 22.75
C PHE A 214 -0.43 10.13 23.85
N THR A 215 -1.11 10.52 24.92
CA THR A 215 -1.47 9.61 26.03
C THR A 215 -2.96 9.33 26.12
N GLY A 216 -3.81 10.14 25.49
CA GLY A 216 -5.26 10.00 25.52
C GLY A 216 -5.78 8.85 24.65
N THR A 217 -6.44 7.84 25.22
CA THR A 217 -7.10 6.79 24.45
C THR A 217 -8.25 6.13 25.23
N ASP A 218 -9.34 5.84 24.53
CA ASP A 218 -10.42 4.93 24.99
C ASP A 218 -10.27 3.53 24.37
N THR A 219 -9.28 3.32 23.50
CA THR A 219 -8.90 2.02 22.97
C THR A 219 -8.11 1.24 24.03
N MET A 220 -8.84 0.72 25.02
CA MET A 220 -8.29 -0.01 26.17
C MET A 220 -7.41 -1.19 25.79
N SER A 221 -7.67 -1.85 24.66
CA SER A 221 -6.84 -2.93 24.12
C SER A 221 -5.39 -2.47 23.86
N ALA A 222 -5.20 -1.28 23.29
CA ALA A 222 -3.88 -0.69 23.07
C ALA A 222 -3.23 -0.23 24.38
N ALA A 223 -3.99 0.45 25.25
CA ALA A 223 -3.50 0.90 26.55
C ALA A 223 -2.96 -0.28 27.39
N TYR A 224 -3.74 -1.36 27.47
CA TYR A 224 -3.37 -2.59 28.18
C TYR A 224 -2.12 -3.23 27.58
N TYR A 225 -2.09 -3.40 26.24
CA TYR A 225 -0.96 -3.99 25.54
C TYR A 225 0.34 -3.20 25.76
N VAL A 226 0.30 -1.87 25.57
CA VAL A 226 1.46 -1.01 25.79
C VAL A 226 1.96 -1.12 27.22
N GLN A 227 1.06 -1.08 28.21
CA GLN A 227 1.44 -1.14 29.61
C GLN A 227 2.12 -2.47 29.96
N PHE A 228 1.47 -3.60 29.69
CA PHE A 228 1.91 -4.89 30.20
C PHE A 228 2.88 -5.64 29.28
N GLU A 229 2.75 -5.49 27.96
CA GLU A 229 3.58 -6.22 26.99
C GLU A 229 4.80 -5.40 26.52
N LEU A 230 4.67 -4.06 26.47
CA LEU A 230 5.73 -3.20 25.92
C LEU A 230 6.44 -2.31 26.95
N ASN A 231 5.88 -2.13 28.16
CA ASN A 231 6.37 -1.14 29.12
C ASN A 231 6.43 -1.64 30.58
N GLU A 232 6.55 -2.96 30.76
CA GLU A 232 6.83 -3.59 32.07
C GLU A 232 5.82 -3.20 33.18
N GLY A 233 4.55 -3.11 32.83
CA GLY A 233 3.46 -2.75 33.75
C GLY A 233 3.34 -1.26 34.05
N LYS A 234 4.23 -0.40 33.54
CA LYS A 234 4.15 1.06 33.76
C LYS A 234 3.17 1.71 32.78
N PRO A 235 2.22 2.52 33.26
CA PRO A 235 1.21 3.12 32.39
C PRO A 235 1.80 4.21 31.49
N ILE A 236 1.26 4.31 30.28
CA ILE A 236 1.55 5.34 29.27
C ILE A 236 0.26 6.07 28.89
N ALA A 237 -0.83 5.33 28.80
CA ALA A 237 -2.14 5.80 28.40
C ALA A 237 -2.98 6.31 29.57
N SER A 238 -3.92 7.22 29.29
CA SER A 238 -4.88 7.75 30.25
C SER A 238 -6.22 8.03 29.58
N SER A 239 -7.30 7.96 30.36
CA SER A 239 -8.62 8.47 29.99
C SER A 239 -9.33 9.10 31.20
N ILE A 240 -10.51 9.66 30.97
CA ILE A 240 -11.34 10.32 31.98
C ILE A 240 -12.77 9.74 31.93
N PRO A 241 -13.54 9.83 33.02
CA PRO A 241 -14.97 9.55 32.97
C PRO A 241 -15.66 10.39 31.89
N ALA A 242 -16.47 9.75 31.06
CA ALA A 242 -17.20 10.39 29.98
C ALA A 242 -18.60 9.77 29.83
N THR A 243 -19.59 10.56 29.41
CA THR A 243 -20.88 10.02 28.98
C THR A 243 -20.87 9.70 27.49
N GLU A 244 -21.67 8.70 27.12
CA GLU A 244 -22.17 8.52 25.76
C GLU A 244 -23.69 8.77 25.72
N HIS A 245 -24.27 8.82 24.52
CA HIS A 245 -25.68 9.16 24.35
C HIS A 245 -26.63 8.25 25.16
N SER A 246 -26.33 6.96 25.28
CA SER A 246 -27.18 6.02 26.02
C SER A 246 -27.38 6.44 27.48
N ILE A 247 -26.34 6.97 28.13
CA ILE A 247 -26.42 7.53 29.49
C ILE A 247 -27.31 8.75 29.48
N MET A 248 -27.08 9.71 28.58
CA MET A 248 -27.86 10.96 28.53
C MET A 248 -29.35 10.70 28.30
N THR A 249 -29.68 9.82 27.36
CA THR A 249 -31.06 9.50 26.99
C THR A 249 -31.78 8.58 27.99
N SER A 250 -31.04 7.92 28.89
CA SER A 250 -31.64 7.04 29.92
C SER A 250 -32.31 7.81 31.08
N TYR A 251 -31.92 9.06 31.29
CA TYR A 251 -32.52 9.92 32.32
C TYR A 251 -33.76 10.62 31.78
N ARG A 252 -34.67 10.98 32.70
CA ARG A 252 -35.89 11.75 32.34
C ARG A 252 -35.58 13.12 31.72
N THR A 253 -34.43 13.72 32.03
CA THR A 253 -33.98 15.01 31.49
C THR A 253 -32.45 15.02 31.36
N GLU A 254 -31.91 15.77 30.38
CA GLU A 254 -30.45 15.97 30.24
C GLU A 254 -29.85 16.60 31.50
N ARG A 255 -30.55 17.55 32.12
CA ARG A 255 -30.14 18.17 33.39
C ARG A 255 -29.89 17.12 34.47
N ALA A 256 -30.78 16.14 34.63
CA ALA A 256 -30.64 15.10 35.64
C ALA A 256 -29.42 14.19 35.36
N ALA A 257 -29.17 13.86 34.09
CA ALA A 257 -27.97 13.11 33.70
C ALA A 257 -26.68 13.89 34.03
N ILE A 258 -26.62 15.18 33.67
CA ILE A 258 -25.46 16.04 33.91
C ILE A 258 -25.21 16.24 35.41
N LEU A 259 -26.26 16.46 36.21
CA LEU A 259 -26.10 16.56 37.65
C LEU A 259 -25.57 15.27 38.27
N LYS A 260 -26.03 14.10 37.79
CA LYS A 260 -25.49 12.83 38.27
C LYS A 260 -24.01 12.65 37.91
N LEU A 261 -23.64 13.07 36.70
CA LEU A 261 -22.25 13.06 36.25
C LEU A 261 -21.36 13.95 37.14
N ILE A 262 -21.81 15.19 37.42
CA ILE A 262 -21.12 16.14 38.29
C ILE A 262 -21.03 15.60 39.73
N GLU A 263 -22.11 15.02 40.26
CA GLU A 263 -22.14 14.43 41.61
C GLU A 263 -21.05 13.38 41.78
N MET A 264 -20.91 12.47 40.81
CA MET A 264 -20.00 11.33 40.87
C MET A 264 -18.55 11.70 40.55
N TYR A 265 -18.32 12.51 39.52
CA TYR A 265 -16.99 12.71 38.93
C TYR A 265 -16.59 14.19 38.76
N GLY A 266 -17.47 15.13 39.08
CA GLY A 266 -17.28 16.56 38.79
C GLY A 266 -16.15 17.23 39.58
N SER A 267 -15.55 16.58 40.58
CA SER A 267 -14.34 17.10 41.23
C SER A 267 -13.05 16.82 40.44
N GLY A 268 -13.11 15.94 39.44
CA GLY A 268 -12.02 15.66 38.50
C GLY A 268 -12.27 16.23 37.11
N PHE A 269 -11.68 15.61 36.08
CA PHE A 269 -12.00 15.89 34.68
C PHE A 269 -13.13 14.97 34.23
N VAL A 270 -14.16 15.53 33.61
CA VAL A 270 -15.31 14.75 33.14
C VAL A 270 -15.83 15.27 31.81
N ALA A 271 -16.05 14.39 30.83
CA ALA A 271 -16.62 14.76 29.54
C ALA A 271 -18.12 14.42 29.46
N CYS A 272 -18.91 15.32 28.90
CA CYS A 272 -20.35 15.13 28.75
C CYS A 272 -20.75 15.35 27.30
N VAL A 273 -21.35 14.33 26.66
CA VAL A 273 -22.01 14.51 25.37
C VAL A 273 -23.31 15.29 25.56
N MET A 274 -23.50 16.36 24.79
CA MET A 274 -24.56 17.35 25.04
C MET A 274 -25.48 17.60 23.84
N ASP A 275 -25.32 16.86 22.75
CA ASP A 275 -26.12 16.97 21.53
C ASP A 275 -27.06 15.77 21.34
N SER A 276 -27.56 15.19 22.43
CA SER A 276 -28.47 14.04 22.34
C SER A 276 -29.85 14.41 21.76
N TYR A 277 -30.26 15.67 21.90
CA TYR A 277 -31.51 16.19 21.38
C TYR A 277 -31.33 17.50 20.60
N ASP A 278 -30.79 18.53 21.28
CA ASP A 278 -30.60 19.88 20.73
C ASP A 278 -29.41 20.52 21.46
N TYR A 279 -28.27 20.58 20.75
CA TYR A 279 -27.03 21.10 21.32
C TYR A 279 -27.14 22.56 21.74
N THR A 280 -27.81 23.39 20.94
CA THR A 280 -28.01 24.80 21.23
C THR A 280 -28.83 24.99 22.50
N ASN A 281 -29.94 24.24 22.65
CA ASN A 281 -30.72 24.25 23.89
C ASN A 281 -29.92 23.74 25.10
N ALA A 282 -29.13 22.67 24.93
CA ALA A 282 -28.29 22.14 25.99
C ALA A 282 -27.26 23.18 26.47
N LEU A 283 -26.65 23.93 25.55
CA LEU A 283 -25.71 25.00 25.85
C LEU A 283 -26.35 26.24 26.46
N GLN A 284 -27.52 26.67 25.94
CA GLN A 284 -28.14 27.94 26.34
C GLN A 284 -29.01 27.83 27.60
N ASN A 285 -29.59 26.65 27.87
CA ASN A 285 -30.56 26.47 28.96
C ASN A 285 -30.10 25.45 30.00
N VAL A 286 -29.57 24.30 29.56
CA VAL A 286 -29.21 23.21 30.49
C VAL A 286 -27.88 23.49 31.18
N LEU A 287 -26.86 23.92 30.45
CA LEU A 287 -25.53 24.22 30.99
C LEU A 287 -25.56 25.32 32.07
N PRO A 288 -26.27 26.47 31.89
CA PRO A 288 -26.44 27.44 32.97
C PRO A 288 -27.20 26.87 34.17
N ALA A 289 -28.19 26.00 33.95
CA ALA A 289 -29.03 25.42 35.00
C ALA A 289 -28.32 24.37 35.88
N VAL A 290 -27.09 23.98 35.54
CA VAL A 290 -26.21 23.12 36.36
C VAL A 290 -24.92 23.82 36.78
N ALA A 291 -24.76 25.10 36.43
CA ALA A 291 -23.51 25.83 36.61
C ALA A 291 -23.16 25.98 38.10
N THR A 292 -24.14 26.26 38.96
CA THR A 292 -23.93 26.38 40.41
C THR A 292 -23.41 25.09 41.00
N GLU A 293 -24.00 23.95 40.66
CA GLU A 293 -23.56 22.64 41.13
C GLU A 293 -22.18 22.27 40.59
N LYS A 294 -21.89 22.56 39.31
CA LYS A 294 -20.55 22.39 38.72
C LYS A 294 -19.52 23.23 39.46
N ILE A 295 -19.74 24.54 39.60
CA ILE A 295 -18.80 25.46 40.25
C ILE A 295 -18.58 25.05 41.71
N GLY A 296 -19.65 24.69 42.43
CA GLY A 296 -19.58 24.22 43.81
C GLY A 296 -18.82 22.90 43.96
N LYS A 297 -18.88 22.01 42.95
CA LYS A 297 -18.10 20.76 42.93
C LYS A 297 -16.62 20.99 42.60
N GLY A 298 -16.32 22.04 41.85
CA GLY A 298 -14.99 22.33 41.32
C GLY A 298 -14.69 21.53 40.05
N GLY A 299 -13.46 21.00 39.95
CA GLY A 299 -13.02 20.17 38.83
C GLY A 299 -13.13 20.84 37.46
N PHE A 300 -13.23 20.01 36.42
CA PHE A 300 -13.15 20.45 35.03
C PHE A 300 -14.18 19.70 34.16
N LEU A 301 -15.13 20.43 33.59
CA LEU A 301 -16.16 19.88 32.70
C LEU A 301 -15.75 20.04 31.24
N ILE A 302 -15.79 18.98 30.45
CA ILE A 302 -15.54 19.03 29.02
C ILE A 302 -16.86 18.83 28.28
N LEU A 303 -17.27 19.85 27.52
CA LEU A 303 -18.47 19.79 26.68
C LEU A 303 -18.15 19.02 25.40
N ARG A 304 -18.98 18.06 25.01
CA ARG A 304 -18.77 17.25 23.82
C ARG A 304 -19.95 17.35 22.85
N PRO A 305 -19.82 18.10 21.75
CA PRO A 305 -20.61 17.86 20.55
C PRO A 305 -20.14 16.60 19.81
N ASP A 306 -21.07 15.89 19.18
CA ASP A 306 -20.84 14.64 18.42
C ASP A 306 -21.62 14.65 17.08
N SER A 307 -22.07 15.82 16.62
CA SER A 307 -22.77 16.04 15.37
C SER A 307 -22.67 17.50 14.91
N GLY A 308 -23.10 17.79 13.66
CA GLY A 308 -23.07 19.13 13.09
C GLY A 308 -21.75 19.49 12.40
N ASN A 309 -21.61 20.75 11.96
CA ASN A 309 -20.34 21.21 11.40
C ASN A 309 -19.29 21.33 12.53
N PRO A 310 -18.15 20.61 12.46
CA PRO A 310 -17.20 20.54 13.56
C PRO A 310 -16.61 21.89 14.01
N VAL A 311 -16.45 22.84 13.08
CA VAL A 311 -15.94 24.18 13.42
C VAL A 311 -17.00 24.97 14.18
N ASP A 312 -18.23 24.97 13.67
CA ASP A 312 -19.32 25.77 14.23
C ASP A 312 -19.69 25.32 15.65
N VAL A 313 -19.85 24.01 15.85
CA VAL A 313 -20.26 23.45 17.16
C VAL A 313 -19.18 23.62 18.22
N VAL A 314 -17.90 23.56 17.85
CA VAL A 314 -16.80 23.87 18.79
C VAL A 314 -16.87 25.33 19.23
N LEU A 315 -17.03 26.26 18.30
CA LEU A 315 -17.13 27.67 18.64
C LEU A 315 -18.40 27.99 19.45
N GLU A 316 -19.51 27.32 19.17
CA GLU A 316 -20.74 27.45 19.95
C GLU A 316 -20.54 26.99 21.40
N GLY A 317 -19.94 25.82 21.59
CA GLY A 317 -19.58 25.30 22.91
C GLY A 317 -18.62 26.20 23.68
N LEU A 318 -17.59 26.74 23.02
CA LEU A 318 -16.64 27.67 23.64
C LEU A 318 -17.30 28.97 24.08
N ARG A 319 -18.16 29.56 23.24
CA ARG A 319 -18.90 30.79 23.59
C ARG A 319 -19.86 30.57 24.75
N ALA A 320 -20.59 29.45 24.76
CA ALA A 320 -21.50 29.10 25.85
C ALA A 320 -20.72 28.86 27.17
N ALA A 321 -19.62 28.13 27.11
CA ALA A 321 -18.77 27.88 28.28
C ALA A 321 -18.14 29.17 28.83
N ASP A 322 -17.68 30.08 27.96
CA ASP A 322 -17.17 31.41 28.33
C ASP A 322 -18.27 32.25 28.99
N GLN A 323 -19.48 32.25 28.42
CA GLN A 323 -20.62 32.97 29.00
C GLN A 323 -21.02 32.46 30.39
N VAL A 324 -20.98 31.14 30.62
CA VAL A 324 -21.43 30.52 31.86
C VAL A 324 -20.35 30.53 32.95
N PHE A 325 -19.10 30.26 32.61
CA PHE A 325 -18.01 30.09 33.58
C PHE A 325 -17.01 31.26 33.60
N GLY A 326 -17.07 32.16 32.63
CA GLY A 326 -16.09 33.20 32.41
C GLY A 326 -14.74 32.67 31.93
N HIS A 327 -13.80 33.58 31.75
CA HIS A 327 -12.44 33.29 31.34
C HIS A 327 -11.43 34.15 32.08
N THR A 328 -10.17 33.73 31.99
CA THR A 328 -9.01 34.59 32.17
C THR A 328 -8.37 34.88 30.81
N VAL A 329 -7.54 35.93 30.72
CA VAL A 329 -6.71 36.18 29.55
C VAL A 329 -5.28 35.84 29.92
N ASN A 330 -4.66 34.94 29.17
CA ASN A 330 -3.31 34.47 29.43
C ASN A 330 -2.24 35.46 28.97
N SER A 331 -0.95 35.15 29.21
CA SER A 331 0.14 36.07 28.88
C SER A 331 0.26 36.39 27.37
N LYS A 332 -0.31 35.53 26.52
CA LYS A 332 -0.34 35.68 25.05
C LYS A 332 -1.58 36.40 24.53
N GLY A 333 -2.47 36.88 25.40
CA GLY A 333 -3.67 37.63 25.01
C GLY A 333 -4.84 36.76 24.55
N PHE A 334 -4.86 35.47 24.91
CA PHE A 334 -5.93 34.53 24.56
C PHE A 334 -6.78 34.18 25.78
N LYS A 335 -8.08 34.00 25.54
CA LYS A 335 -9.05 33.57 26.55
C LYS A 335 -8.80 32.13 26.97
N VAL A 336 -8.86 31.86 28.27
CA VAL A 336 -8.81 30.54 28.89
C VAL A 336 -10.05 30.39 29.75
N ILE A 337 -10.93 29.45 29.38
CA ILE A 337 -12.23 29.29 30.03
C ILE A 337 -12.04 28.62 31.40
N ASN A 338 -12.76 29.11 32.41
CA ASN A 338 -12.56 28.66 33.79
C ASN A 338 -13.19 27.28 34.03
N GLY A 339 -12.34 26.27 34.25
CA GLY A 339 -12.76 24.91 34.60
C GLY A 339 -13.68 24.26 33.55
N CYS A 340 -13.57 24.67 32.28
CA CYS A 340 -14.37 24.12 31.19
C CYS A 340 -13.61 24.15 29.87
N SER A 341 -13.84 23.16 29.02
CA SER A 341 -13.31 23.12 27.65
C SER A 341 -14.29 22.38 26.72
N VAL A 342 -13.95 22.30 25.44
CA VAL A 342 -14.72 21.52 24.46
C VAL A 342 -13.87 20.37 23.92
N ILE A 343 -14.47 19.20 23.71
CA ILE A 343 -13.88 18.12 22.91
C ILE A 343 -14.80 17.78 21.74
N GLN A 344 -14.31 17.92 20.52
CA GLN A 344 -15.06 17.46 19.34
C GLN A 344 -14.67 16.01 19.02
N GLY A 345 -15.64 15.10 19.02
CA GLY A 345 -15.42 13.66 18.76
C GLY A 345 -15.85 13.17 17.37
N ASP A 346 -16.73 13.92 16.70
CA ASP A 346 -17.30 13.55 15.40
C ASP A 346 -16.58 14.23 14.23
N GLY A 347 -16.47 13.50 13.10
CA GLY A 347 -15.89 14.03 11.86
C GLY A 347 -14.40 14.36 11.91
N ILE A 348 -13.69 14.07 13.01
CA ILE A 348 -12.29 14.47 13.20
C ILE A 348 -11.31 13.75 12.27
N GLY A 349 -10.38 14.54 11.73
CA GLY A 349 -9.32 14.19 10.81
C GLY A 349 -8.25 15.28 10.77
N TYR A 350 -7.09 15.01 10.15
CA TYR A 350 -5.98 15.97 10.13
C TYR A 350 -6.36 17.36 9.60
N LYS A 351 -7.14 17.42 8.51
CA LYS A 351 -7.58 18.69 7.92
C LYS A 351 -8.51 19.48 8.85
N ILE A 352 -9.55 18.83 9.38
CA ILE A 352 -10.55 19.49 10.22
C ILE A 352 -9.97 19.95 11.57
N ILE A 353 -8.97 19.24 12.12
CA ILE A 353 -8.21 19.71 13.30
C ILE A 353 -7.60 21.09 13.03
N LYS A 354 -6.97 21.28 11.86
CA LYS A 354 -6.37 22.57 11.48
C LYS A 354 -7.43 23.66 11.33
N GLU A 355 -8.58 23.33 10.74
CA GLU A 355 -9.70 24.26 10.56
C GLU A 355 -10.28 24.70 11.92
N ILE A 356 -10.51 23.78 12.84
CA ILE A 356 -10.97 24.08 14.21
C ILE A 356 -9.94 24.94 14.95
N LEU A 357 -8.66 24.55 14.93
CA LEU A 357 -7.59 25.31 15.62
C LEU A 357 -7.47 26.75 15.09
N GLN A 358 -7.58 26.94 13.78
CA GLN A 358 -7.59 28.27 13.15
C GLN A 358 -8.79 29.09 13.65
N ALA A 359 -9.99 28.51 13.63
CA ALA A 359 -11.19 29.19 14.08
C ALA A 359 -11.14 29.57 15.58
N VAL A 360 -10.63 28.67 16.43
CA VAL A 360 -10.39 28.91 17.86
C VAL A 360 -9.43 30.10 18.06
N TYR A 361 -8.33 30.11 17.30
CA TYR A 361 -7.32 31.17 17.33
C TYR A 361 -7.90 32.52 16.89
N ASP A 362 -8.65 32.55 15.79
CA ASP A 362 -9.24 33.79 15.24
C ASP A 362 -10.28 34.40 16.17
N ASN A 363 -10.97 33.56 16.96
CA ASN A 363 -11.92 33.98 17.99
C ASN A 363 -11.25 34.30 19.35
N LYS A 364 -9.92 34.38 19.41
CA LYS A 364 -9.12 34.70 20.61
C LYS A 364 -9.29 33.71 21.77
N TYR A 365 -9.67 32.47 21.50
CA TYR A 365 -9.59 31.40 22.48
C TYR A 365 -8.22 30.72 22.41
N SER A 366 -7.67 30.39 23.58
CA SER A 366 -6.44 29.59 23.66
C SER A 366 -6.70 28.17 23.16
N ALA A 367 -5.72 27.58 22.47
CA ALA A 367 -5.81 26.21 21.97
C ALA A 367 -6.02 25.17 23.09
N GLN A 368 -5.69 25.49 24.35
CA GLN A 368 -5.98 24.61 25.47
C GLN A 368 -7.47 24.42 25.78
N ASN A 369 -8.34 25.31 25.30
CA ASN A 369 -9.79 25.18 25.50
C ASN A 369 -10.42 24.11 24.58
N VAL A 370 -9.66 23.53 23.65
CA VAL A 370 -10.16 22.49 22.74
C VAL A 370 -9.32 21.22 22.82
N ALA A 371 -9.99 20.08 22.77
CA ALA A 371 -9.41 18.77 22.54
C ALA A 371 -10.14 18.09 21.38
N PHE A 372 -9.58 17.00 20.88
CA PHE A 372 -10.09 16.27 19.74
C PHE A 372 -10.21 14.79 20.09
N GLY A 373 -11.35 14.19 19.78
CA GLY A 373 -11.53 12.74 19.76
C GLY A 373 -11.52 12.25 18.32
N MET A 374 -10.66 11.29 17.97
CA MET A 374 -10.55 10.82 16.60
C MET A 374 -10.72 9.30 16.54
N GLY A 375 -11.81 8.86 15.91
CA GLY A 375 -12.18 7.46 15.80
C GLY A 375 -11.65 6.80 14.52
N GLY A 376 -12.57 6.44 13.62
CA GLY A 376 -12.22 5.82 12.34
C GLY A 376 -11.27 6.66 11.47
N GLY A 377 -11.25 7.99 11.63
CA GLY A 377 -10.26 8.86 10.99
C GLY A 377 -8.81 8.49 11.36
N LEU A 378 -8.58 8.06 12.62
CA LEU A 378 -7.26 7.76 13.16
C LEU A 378 -6.85 6.32 12.87
N LEU A 379 -7.73 5.37 13.16
CA LEU A 379 -7.39 3.93 13.14
C LEU A 379 -7.88 3.18 11.90
N GLN A 380 -8.74 3.75 11.05
CA GLN A 380 -9.37 3.00 9.95
C GLN A 380 -9.23 3.63 8.57
N LYS A 381 -9.30 4.96 8.45
CA LYS A 381 -9.28 5.69 7.17
C LYS A 381 -7.86 5.92 6.65
N VAL A 382 -7.04 4.87 6.69
CA VAL A 382 -5.68 4.81 6.13
C VAL A 382 -5.54 3.54 5.29
N ASN A 383 -4.68 3.56 4.27
CA ASN A 383 -4.38 2.37 3.47
C ASN A 383 -2.88 2.31 3.14
N ARG A 384 -2.40 1.17 2.64
CA ARG A 384 -0.98 0.96 2.31
C ARG A 384 -0.43 2.02 1.36
N ASP A 385 -1.27 2.51 0.44
CA ASP A 385 -0.91 3.49 -0.56
C ASP A 385 -0.78 4.92 -0.02
N THR A 386 -1.34 5.22 1.16
CA THR A 386 -1.18 6.52 1.85
C THR A 386 0.27 6.99 1.95
N MET A 387 1.23 6.06 2.08
CA MET A 387 2.68 6.31 1.99
C MET A 387 3.39 5.35 1.03
N SER A 388 2.62 4.61 0.21
CA SER A 388 3.10 3.69 -0.82
C SER A 388 4.13 2.65 -0.34
N PHE A 389 3.88 2.03 0.83
CA PHE A 389 4.80 1.06 1.43
C PHE A 389 4.95 -0.20 0.56
N ALA A 390 6.17 -0.69 0.35
CA ALA A 390 6.41 -1.79 -0.58
C ALA A 390 7.64 -2.62 -0.22
N THR A 391 7.53 -3.94 -0.41
CA THR A 391 8.66 -4.90 -0.29
C THR A 391 9.19 -5.28 -1.67
N LYS A 392 10.50 -5.36 -1.88
CA LYS A 392 11.11 -5.66 -3.18
C LYS A 392 12.33 -6.55 -3.01
N LEU A 393 12.46 -7.55 -3.89
CA LEU A 393 13.71 -8.28 -4.07
C LEU A 393 14.77 -7.32 -4.64
N SER A 394 15.95 -7.30 -4.05
CA SER A 394 17.02 -6.38 -4.44
C SER A 394 18.34 -7.08 -4.79
N HIS A 395 18.59 -8.31 -4.35
CA HIS A 395 19.84 -9.01 -4.65
C HIS A 395 19.65 -10.53 -4.78
N ILE A 396 20.40 -11.14 -5.69
CA ILE A 396 20.53 -12.58 -5.86
C ILE A 396 22.01 -12.94 -5.99
N THR A 397 22.44 -13.96 -5.25
CA THR A 397 23.65 -14.75 -5.56
C THR A 397 23.20 -16.11 -6.08
N TYR A 398 23.53 -16.41 -7.34
CA TYR A 398 23.16 -17.64 -8.04
C TYR A 398 23.95 -18.86 -7.52
N GLU A 399 23.53 -20.06 -7.93
CA GLU A 399 24.22 -21.32 -7.59
C GLU A 399 25.70 -21.36 -8.01
N ASP A 400 26.06 -20.74 -9.13
CA ASP A 400 27.43 -20.65 -9.62
C ASP A 400 28.28 -19.58 -8.91
N GLY A 401 27.71 -18.90 -7.91
CA GLY A 401 28.35 -17.82 -7.15
C GLY A 401 28.32 -16.46 -7.84
N THR A 402 27.79 -16.35 -9.06
CA THR A 402 27.59 -15.05 -9.71
C THR A 402 26.52 -14.24 -8.99
N LYS A 403 26.61 -12.91 -9.08
CA LYS A 403 25.74 -11.99 -8.34
C LYS A 403 24.99 -11.07 -9.28
N LYS A 404 23.74 -10.78 -8.94
CA LYS A 404 22.90 -9.81 -9.64
C LYS A 404 22.16 -8.93 -8.65
N ASP A 405 22.32 -7.63 -8.83
CA ASP A 405 21.45 -6.67 -8.18
C ASP A 405 20.15 -6.55 -8.98
N VAL A 406 19.02 -6.71 -8.30
CA VAL A 406 17.67 -6.74 -8.86
C VAL A 406 16.99 -5.41 -8.59
N MET A 407 16.36 -4.85 -9.62
CA MET A 407 15.49 -3.68 -9.46
C MET A 407 14.44 -3.63 -10.57
N LYS A 408 13.38 -2.86 -10.32
CA LYS A 408 12.44 -2.44 -11.37
C LYS A 408 12.49 -0.93 -11.54
N MET A 409 12.27 -0.47 -12.77
CA MET A 409 12.06 0.95 -13.08
C MET A 409 11.05 1.05 -14.22
N PRO A 410 9.73 1.01 -13.91
CA PRO A 410 8.69 1.04 -14.93
C PRO A 410 8.72 2.35 -15.74
N LYS A 411 8.72 2.27 -17.08
CA LYS A 411 8.76 3.45 -17.96
C LYS A 411 7.56 4.39 -17.80
N THR A 412 6.40 3.84 -17.44
CA THR A 412 5.14 4.59 -17.32
C THR A 412 4.92 5.17 -15.92
N ASP A 413 5.78 4.84 -14.95
CA ASP A 413 5.66 5.30 -13.56
C ASP A 413 7.03 5.26 -12.87
N PHE A 414 7.81 6.33 -13.05
CA PHE A 414 9.16 6.45 -12.48
C PHE A 414 9.14 6.45 -10.94
N GLY A 415 8.05 6.90 -10.30
CA GLY A 415 7.92 6.88 -8.84
C GLY A 415 7.88 5.46 -8.24
N LYS A 416 7.68 4.43 -9.08
CA LYS A 416 7.65 3.03 -8.65
C LYS A 416 8.99 2.30 -8.75
N PHE A 417 10.10 2.99 -8.99
CA PHE A 417 11.42 2.37 -9.00
C PHE A 417 11.76 1.66 -7.67
N SER A 418 12.70 0.72 -7.69
CA SER A 418 13.23 0.07 -6.49
C SER A 418 14.75 0.15 -6.44
N LEU A 419 15.32 0.05 -5.26
CA LEU A 419 16.75 0.14 -5.00
C LEU A 419 17.42 -1.22 -5.28
N PRO A 420 18.53 -1.24 -6.05
CA PRO A 420 19.28 -2.46 -6.36
C PRO A 420 20.31 -2.81 -5.29
N GLY A 421 20.41 -4.11 -5.00
CA GLY A 421 21.45 -4.73 -4.19
C GLY A 421 21.16 -4.81 -2.69
N GLU A 422 22.18 -5.19 -1.93
CA GLU A 422 22.15 -5.11 -0.47
C GLU A 422 22.39 -3.67 -0.03
N LEU A 423 21.63 -3.21 0.95
CA LEU A 423 21.53 -1.80 1.34
C LEU A 423 22.03 -1.59 2.77
N VAL A 424 22.62 -0.44 3.00
CA VAL A 424 23.02 0.07 4.31
C VAL A 424 22.24 1.33 4.56
N VAL A 425 21.63 1.46 5.73
CA VAL A 425 21.01 2.70 6.17
C VAL A 425 21.86 3.30 7.28
N SER A 426 22.18 4.57 7.18
CA SER A 426 22.95 5.30 8.19
C SER A 426 22.35 6.69 8.39
N LYS A 427 22.20 7.13 9.62
CA LYS A 427 21.77 8.47 9.98
C LYS A 427 22.99 9.39 9.97
N ASP A 428 22.85 10.53 9.29
CA ASP A 428 23.83 11.60 9.38
C ASP A 428 23.95 12.08 10.83
N LYS A 429 25.18 12.28 11.31
CA LYS A 429 25.46 12.66 12.70
C LYS A 429 24.98 14.08 13.04
N ASN A 430 24.83 14.95 12.04
CA ASN A 430 24.43 16.34 12.26
C ASN A 430 22.91 16.49 12.37
N ASN A 431 22.17 16.03 11.34
CA ASN A 431 20.72 16.25 11.26
C ASN A 431 19.87 15.00 11.52
N LYS A 432 20.51 13.88 11.90
CA LYS A 432 19.88 12.56 12.10
C LYS A 432 19.04 12.08 10.90
N THR A 433 19.27 12.63 9.71
CA THR A 433 18.56 12.26 8.49
C THR A 433 19.11 10.96 7.92
N THR A 434 18.24 10.08 7.43
CA THR A 434 18.65 8.78 6.88
C THR A 434 19.28 8.91 5.50
N LEU A 435 20.40 8.23 5.30
CA LEU A 435 21.08 8.05 4.01
C LEU A 435 21.24 6.56 3.73
N VAL A 436 21.08 6.19 2.47
CA VAL A 436 21.05 4.82 1.99
C VAL A 436 22.21 4.61 1.04
N PHE A 437 23.05 3.63 1.36
CA PHE A 437 24.26 3.29 0.63
C PHE A 437 24.17 1.85 0.10
N PRO A 438 24.89 1.51 -0.99
CA PRO A 438 25.14 0.12 -1.30
C PRO A 438 26.01 -0.52 -0.20
N LEU A 439 25.81 -1.81 0.05
CA LEU A 439 26.67 -2.58 0.96
C LEU A 439 28.08 -2.73 0.38
N THR A 440 29.07 -2.28 1.15
CA THR A 440 30.52 -2.38 0.93
C THR A 440 31.19 -2.62 2.29
N PRO A 441 32.45 -3.10 2.35
CA PRO A 441 33.17 -3.23 3.61
C PRO A 441 33.19 -1.92 4.42
N GLU A 442 33.33 -0.77 3.75
CA GLU A 442 33.37 0.55 4.36
C GLU A 442 32.00 0.98 4.88
N THR A 443 30.92 0.74 4.12
CA THR A 443 29.56 1.14 4.50
C THR A 443 28.94 0.20 5.53
N ALA A 444 29.34 -1.07 5.58
CA ALA A 444 28.81 -2.03 6.55
C ALA A 444 28.98 -1.57 8.01
N ALA A 445 30.10 -0.91 8.33
CA ALA A 445 30.43 -0.45 9.67
C ALA A 445 29.53 0.69 10.20
N LYS A 446 28.72 1.32 9.34
CA LYS A 446 27.82 2.43 9.70
C LYS A 446 26.33 2.08 9.58
N ASN A 447 25.99 0.80 9.44
CA ASN A 447 24.61 0.35 9.28
C ASN A 447 23.84 0.47 10.61
N ASP A 448 22.80 1.28 10.62
CA ASP A 448 21.93 1.50 11.78
C ASP A 448 20.85 0.42 11.92
N MET A 449 20.66 -0.43 10.90
CA MET A 449 19.77 -1.57 11.02
C MET A 449 20.37 -2.64 11.94
N VAL A 450 19.54 -3.19 12.81
CA VAL A 450 19.91 -4.20 13.80
C VAL A 450 19.21 -5.52 13.49
N VAL A 451 19.85 -6.65 13.81
CA VAL A 451 19.24 -7.98 13.60
C VAL A 451 18.12 -8.17 14.62
N VAL A 452 16.88 -8.23 14.13
CA VAL A 452 15.67 -8.37 14.97
C VAL A 452 15.07 -9.78 14.91
N TYR A 453 15.47 -10.60 13.92
CA TYR A 453 15.09 -12.00 13.80
C TYR A 453 16.18 -12.79 13.07
N ASN A 454 16.47 -14.00 13.52
CA ASN A 454 17.46 -14.89 12.91
C ASN A 454 17.08 -16.37 13.08
N CYS A 455 16.03 -16.81 12.38
CA CYS A 455 15.58 -18.22 12.39
C CYS A 455 15.41 -18.78 13.82
N GLY A 456 14.71 -18.03 14.68
CA GLY A 456 14.44 -18.42 16.08
C GLY A 456 15.66 -18.43 17.01
N LYS A 457 16.87 -18.13 16.51
CA LYS A 457 18.07 -18.02 17.33
C LYS A 457 18.04 -16.74 18.15
N PRO A 458 18.66 -16.72 19.35
CA PRO A 458 18.88 -15.49 20.10
C PRO A 458 19.57 -14.43 19.23
N VAL A 459 19.04 -13.22 19.26
CA VAL A 459 19.66 -12.04 18.63
C VAL A 459 20.20 -11.12 19.71
N GLU A 460 21.25 -10.36 19.40
CA GLU A 460 21.83 -9.41 20.36
C GLU A 460 20.88 -8.24 20.68
N TRP A 461 20.04 -7.86 19.70
CA TRP A 461 19.06 -6.80 19.87
C TRP A 461 18.04 -7.16 20.95
N LYS A 462 17.80 -6.22 21.86
CA LYS A 462 16.74 -6.31 22.86
C LYS A 462 15.74 -5.20 22.59
N TRP A 463 14.47 -5.57 22.54
CA TRP A 463 13.41 -4.59 22.41
C TRP A 463 13.41 -3.64 23.61
N GLU A 464 13.43 -2.35 23.32
CA GLU A 464 13.36 -1.31 24.34
C GLU A 464 11.95 -1.19 24.91
N LYS A 465 11.85 -0.49 26.04
CA LYS A 465 10.54 -0.18 26.62
C LYS A 465 9.82 0.81 25.72
N PHE A 466 8.50 0.77 25.71
CA PHE A 466 7.70 1.69 24.90
C PHE A 466 8.00 3.16 25.21
N SER A 467 8.28 3.49 26.48
CA SER A 467 8.73 4.82 26.90
C SER A 467 10.03 5.27 26.25
N ASP A 468 11.00 4.37 26.05
CA ASP A 468 12.26 4.68 25.36
C ASP A 468 12.04 4.88 23.85
N VAL A 469 11.13 4.10 23.24
CA VAL A 469 10.70 4.30 21.85
C VAL A 469 10.04 5.66 21.65
N ARG A 470 9.16 6.08 22.58
CA ARG A 470 8.57 7.43 22.59
C ARG A 470 9.63 8.52 22.68
N LYS A 471 10.60 8.35 23.57
CA LYS A 471 11.70 9.29 23.74
C LYS A 471 12.55 9.41 22.48
N ARG A 472 12.91 8.29 21.85
CA ARG A 472 13.62 8.28 20.55
C ARG A 472 12.85 9.06 19.50
N LEU A 473 11.55 8.76 19.34
CA LEU A 473 10.71 9.46 18.37
C LEU A 473 10.73 10.97 18.59
N GLU A 474 10.57 11.41 19.83
CA GLU A 474 10.57 12.84 20.16
C GLU A 474 11.92 13.52 19.86
N GLU A 475 13.03 12.87 20.23
CA GLU A 475 14.38 13.38 19.99
C GLU A 475 14.71 13.44 18.50
N GLU A 476 14.36 12.38 17.75
CA GLU A 476 14.63 12.32 16.31
C GLU A 476 13.71 13.24 15.51
N TRP A 477 12.44 13.35 15.88
CA TRP A 477 11.51 14.27 15.20
C TRP A 477 11.95 15.71 15.35
N LYS A 478 12.48 16.11 16.52
CA LYS A 478 13.04 17.46 16.73
C LYS A 478 14.35 17.68 15.99
N ALA A 479 15.19 16.66 15.89
CA ALA A 479 16.50 16.76 15.23
C ALA A 479 16.42 16.72 13.70
N THR A 480 15.39 16.07 13.15
CA THR A 480 15.20 15.89 11.71
C THR A 480 14.35 17.00 11.10
N THR A 481 14.77 17.50 9.94
CA THR A 481 14.09 18.63 9.30
C THR A 481 12.97 18.17 8.37
N PRO A 482 11.78 18.81 8.38
CA PRO A 482 10.62 18.35 7.60
C PRO A 482 10.83 18.28 6.07
N TYR A 483 11.83 18.96 5.52
CA TYR A 483 12.01 19.25 4.09
C TYR A 483 11.56 18.17 3.07
N LYS A 484 10.80 18.64 2.07
CA LYS A 484 10.44 17.93 0.82
C LYS A 484 11.61 17.28 0.08
N THR A 485 12.81 17.87 0.16
CA THR A 485 13.94 17.55 -0.72
C THR A 485 14.97 16.64 -0.08
N HIS A 486 14.73 16.10 1.12
CA HIS A 486 15.66 15.14 1.68
C HIS A 486 15.68 13.90 0.79
N ASP A 487 16.81 13.73 0.11
CA ASP A 487 17.08 12.60 -0.73
C ASP A 487 17.83 11.55 0.08
N SER A 488 17.13 10.49 0.46
CA SER A 488 17.72 9.39 1.22
C SER A 488 18.77 8.63 0.40
N ILE A 489 18.83 8.77 -0.92
CA ILE A 489 19.68 7.94 -1.79
C ILE A 489 21.06 8.57 -1.94
N SER A 490 22.10 7.88 -1.47
CA SER A 490 23.48 8.37 -1.59
C SER A 490 23.94 8.46 -3.05
N ALA A 491 24.97 9.29 -3.31
CA ALA A 491 25.56 9.41 -4.65
C ALA A 491 26.06 8.06 -5.18
N GLU A 492 26.65 7.23 -4.33
CA GLU A 492 27.12 5.89 -4.68
C GLU A 492 25.96 4.97 -5.06
N LEU A 493 24.83 5.05 -4.34
CA LEU A 493 23.66 4.26 -4.66
C LEU A 493 23.00 4.73 -5.96
N ARG A 494 23.02 6.04 -6.26
CA ARG A 494 22.54 6.59 -7.54
C ARG A 494 23.32 6.03 -8.74
N VAL A 495 24.65 6.00 -8.65
CA VAL A 495 25.51 5.38 -9.67
C VAL A 495 25.12 3.91 -9.88
N LYS A 496 24.84 3.19 -8.78
CA LYS A 496 24.43 1.78 -8.84
C LYS A 496 23.05 1.60 -9.49
N ILE A 497 22.07 2.46 -9.16
CA ILE A 497 20.74 2.49 -9.78
C ILE A 497 20.86 2.67 -11.30
N ASP A 498 21.62 3.67 -11.75
CA ASP A 498 21.80 3.96 -13.17
C ASP A 498 22.46 2.79 -13.91
N LYS A 499 23.48 2.18 -13.29
CA LYS A 499 24.16 1.01 -13.84
C LYS A 499 23.23 -0.18 -13.96
N SER A 500 22.53 -0.55 -12.89
CA SER A 500 21.61 -1.69 -12.86
C SER A 500 20.49 -1.54 -13.90
N HIS A 501 19.96 -0.32 -14.10
CA HIS A 501 18.94 -0.09 -15.12
C HIS A 501 19.48 -0.25 -16.56
N LYS A 502 20.68 0.29 -16.84
CA LYS A 502 21.33 0.18 -18.15
C LYS A 502 21.69 -1.26 -18.48
N ASP A 503 22.31 -1.97 -17.52
CA ASP A 503 22.73 -3.37 -17.69
C ASP A 503 21.52 -4.27 -18.01
N GLN A 504 20.41 -4.12 -17.29
CA GLN A 504 19.21 -4.91 -17.55
C GLN A 504 18.57 -4.58 -18.91
N SER A 505 18.57 -3.32 -19.30
CA SER A 505 18.05 -2.90 -20.60
C SER A 505 18.88 -3.49 -21.76
N ALA A 506 20.21 -3.46 -21.63
CA ALA A 506 21.13 -4.05 -22.60
C ALA A 506 20.99 -5.59 -22.68
N LEU A 507 20.80 -6.28 -21.54
CA LEU A 507 20.57 -7.72 -21.52
C LEU A 507 19.25 -8.10 -22.22
N ASN A 508 18.17 -7.36 -21.99
CA ASN A 508 16.89 -7.60 -22.66
C ASN A 508 17.00 -7.39 -24.17
N GLU A 509 17.72 -6.37 -24.61
CA GLU A 509 18.00 -6.15 -26.04
C GLU A 509 18.85 -7.29 -26.61
N LYS A 510 19.91 -7.72 -25.90
CA LYS A 510 20.77 -8.81 -26.35
C LYS A 510 20.02 -10.15 -26.44
N ASP A 511 19.11 -10.44 -25.52
CA ASP A 511 18.28 -11.66 -25.55
C ASP A 511 17.32 -11.65 -26.77
N LEU A 512 16.63 -10.53 -26.98
CA LEU A 512 15.70 -10.35 -28.09
C LEU A 512 16.38 -10.28 -29.48
N PHE A 513 17.61 -9.76 -29.56
CA PHE A 513 18.29 -9.53 -30.83
C PHE A 513 19.48 -10.47 -31.11
N GLY A 514 20.05 -11.13 -30.11
CA GLY A 514 21.03 -12.21 -30.29
C GLY A 514 20.43 -13.47 -30.91
N THR A 515 19.11 -13.64 -30.81
CA THR A 515 18.33 -14.68 -31.50
C THR A 515 18.07 -14.37 -32.98
N LYS A 516 18.31 -13.14 -33.47
CA LYS A 516 18.20 -12.84 -34.91
C LYS A 516 19.25 -13.58 -35.74
N ASP A 517 20.43 -13.86 -35.19
CA ASP A 517 21.44 -14.67 -35.87
C ASP A 517 21.00 -16.13 -36.00
N ILE A 518 20.30 -16.68 -35.01
CA ILE A 518 19.77 -18.05 -35.06
C ILE A 518 18.61 -18.15 -36.06
N VAL A 519 17.69 -17.18 -36.06
CA VAL A 519 16.61 -17.13 -37.05
C VAL A 519 17.17 -16.90 -38.46
N SER A 520 18.18 -16.06 -38.62
CA SER A 520 18.85 -15.84 -39.92
C SER A 520 19.62 -17.09 -40.39
N GLN A 521 20.29 -17.81 -39.49
CA GLN A 521 20.97 -19.07 -39.79
C GLN A 521 19.97 -20.21 -40.11
N GLN A 522 18.85 -20.29 -39.39
CA GLN A 522 17.78 -21.25 -39.68
C GLN A 522 17.07 -20.92 -41.00
N LEU A 523 16.84 -19.64 -41.31
CA LEU A 523 16.28 -19.20 -42.59
C LEU A 523 17.26 -19.45 -43.75
N GLN A 524 18.56 -19.26 -43.55
CA GLN A 524 19.58 -19.63 -44.54
C GLN A 524 19.64 -21.15 -44.76
N ALA A 525 19.56 -21.95 -43.69
CA ALA A 525 19.51 -23.41 -43.79
C ALA A 525 18.23 -23.89 -44.52
N SER A 526 17.07 -23.28 -44.24
CA SER A 526 15.82 -23.54 -44.95
C SER A 526 15.87 -23.10 -46.42
N ALA A 527 16.52 -21.98 -46.74
CA ALA A 527 16.70 -21.53 -48.13
C ALA A 527 17.61 -22.47 -48.93
N VAL A 528 18.67 -23.00 -48.31
CA VAL A 528 19.55 -24.01 -48.93
C VAL A 528 18.82 -25.34 -49.12
N ALA A 529 17.99 -25.75 -48.15
CA ALA A 529 17.14 -26.93 -48.28
C ALA A 529 16.10 -26.78 -49.40
N GLN A 530 15.46 -25.60 -49.51
CA GLN A 530 14.51 -25.30 -50.58
C GLN A 530 15.18 -25.30 -51.96
N ALA A 531 16.38 -24.73 -52.08
CA ALA A 531 17.13 -24.73 -53.34
C ALA A 531 17.46 -26.15 -53.82
N LYS A 532 17.84 -27.06 -52.91
CA LYS A 532 18.06 -28.49 -53.23
C LYS A 532 16.77 -29.20 -53.65
N ILE A 533 15.65 -28.88 -53.01
CA ILE A 533 14.33 -29.42 -53.38
C ILE A 533 13.94 -28.94 -54.78
N ASP A 534 14.09 -27.64 -55.07
CA ASP A 534 13.77 -27.05 -56.37
C ASP A 534 14.66 -27.58 -57.51
N GLU A 535 15.95 -27.83 -57.24
CA GLU A 535 16.87 -28.47 -58.18
C GLU A 535 16.48 -29.93 -58.47
N THR A 536 16.08 -30.67 -57.43
CA THR A 536 15.59 -32.04 -57.56
C THR A 536 14.30 -32.08 -58.40
N TRP A 537 13.40 -31.11 -58.19
CA TRP A 537 12.15 -30.98 -58.97
C TRP A 537 12.38 -30.61 -60.44
N ARG A 538 13.34 -29.72 -60.75
CA ARG A 538 13.67 -29.36 -62.15
C ARG A 538 14.18 -30.56 -62.97
N ASN A 539 14.76 -31.56 -62.31
CA ASN A 539 15.28 -32.76 -62.96
C ASN A 539 14.22 -33.85 -63.17
N ILE A 540 12.99 -33.66 -62.69
CA ILE A 540 11.86 -34.57 -62.95
C ILE A 540 11.23 -34.19 -64.30
N LYS A 541 11.53 -34.95 -65.36
CA LYS A 541 10.87 -34.79 -66.66
C LYS A 541 9.43 -35.31 -66.60
N PRO A 542 8.41 -34.52 -66.98
CA PRO A 542 7.04 -35.00 -67.03
C PRO A 542 6.85 -35.96 -68.21
N ASN A 543 6.50 -37.22 -67.91
CA ASN A 543 6.11 -38.17 -68.94
C ASN A 543 4.61 -37.94 -69.24
N THR A 544 4.33 -37.31 -70.38
CA THR A 544 2.98 -36.95 -70.81
C THR A 544 2.30 -38.13 -71.50
N SER A 545 1.50 -38.88 -70.77
CA SER A 545 0.27 -39.51 -71.27
C SER A 545 -0.46 -40.19 -70.12
N GLN A 546 -1.75 -39.88 -69.98
CA GLN A 546 -2.69 -40.31 -68.94
C GLN A 546 -2.67 -39.44 -67.67
N GLY A 547 -3.70 -38.59 -67.59
CA GLY A 547 -3.95 -37.71 -66.47
C GLY A 547 -4.32 -38.49 -65.21
N GLN A 548 -3.42 -38.43 -64.23
CA GLN A 548 -3.70 -38.56 -62.81
C GLN A 548 -2.53 -37.91 -62.07
N LEU A 549 -2.69 -36.64 -61.66
CA LEU A 549 -1.84 -36.08 -60.61
C LEU A 549 -2.35 -36.68 -59.30
N SER A 550 -1.54 -37.51 -58.64
CA SER A 550 -1.93 -38.13 -57.36
C SER A 550 -2.00 -37.07 -56.26
N ALA A 551 -2.85 -37.29 -55.25
CA ALA A 551 -3.09 -36.37 -54.13
C ALA A 551 -1.80 -35.89 -53.42
N ALA A 552 -0.69 -36.63 -53.54
CA ALA A 552 0.62 -36.24 -53.00
C ALA A 552 1.22 -34.97 -53.68
N GLN A 553 0.90 -34.70 -54.94
CA GLN A 553 1.42 -33.53 -55.67
C GLN A 553 0.64 -32.24 -55.39
N LEU A 554 -0.62 -32.34 -54.94
CA LEU A 554 -1.43 -31.17 -54.54
C LEU A 554 -1.11 -30.71 -53.11
N VAL A 555 -0.83 -31.66 -52.20
CA VAL A 555 -0.57 -31.37 -50.78
C VAL A 555 0.74 -30.60 -50.58
N PHE A 556 1.74 -30.80 -51.44
CA PHE A 556 3.03 -30.09 -51.33
C PHE A 556 3.01 -28.64 -51.87
N ARG A 557 2.02 -28.27 -52.69
CA ARG A 557 1.92 -26.92 -53.26
C ARG A 557 1.40 -25.86 -52.27
N HIS A 558 0.83 -26.28 -51.14
CA HIS A 558 0.19 -25.38 -50.16
C HIS A 558 0.97 -25.18 -48.86
N ARG A 559 2.12 -25.85 -48.68
CA ARG A 559 3.01 -25.61 -47.54
C ARG A 559 4.38 -25.20 -48.06
N ILE A 560 4.59 -23.89 -48.14
CA ILE A 560 5.82 -23.11 -47.87
C ILE A 560 5.56 -21.71 -48.44
N LEU A 561 4.88 -20.88 -47.65
CA LEU A 561 4.89 -19.42 -47.77
C LEU A 561 5.71 -18.94 -46.58
N VAL A 562 7.03 -19.03 -46.69
CA VAL A 562 7.94 -18.36 -45.75
C VAL A 562 7.90 -16.89 -46.13
N LEU A 563 7.26 -16.08 -45.27
CA LEU A 563 7.30 -14.63 -45.35
C LEU A 563 8.77 -14.18 -45.37
N GLN A 564 9.27 -13.71 -46.51
CA GLN A 564 10.52 -12.97 -46.55
C GLN A 564 10.30 -11.61 -45.88
N PRO A 565 11.10 -11.22 -44.87
CA PRO A 565 11.02 -9.88 -44.32
C PRO A 565 11.71 -8.91 -45.28
N THR A 566 10.92 -8.16 -46.05
CA THR A 566 11.40 -6.94 -46.68
C THR A 566 11.84 -5.96 -45.59
N LYS A 567 13.09 -5.48 -45.70
CA LYS A 567 13.78 -4.52 -44.83
C LYS A 567 12.85 -3.43 -44.26
N LEU A 568 12.60 -3.49 -42.96
CA LEU A 568 12.14 -2.34 -42.17
C LEU A 568 13.35 -1.76 -41.45
N GLU A 569 14.00 -0.79 -42.10
CA GLU A 569 14.96 0.09 -41.42
C GLU A 569 14.17 1.04 -40.51
N ARG A 570 14.37 0.91 -39.19
CA ARG A 570 13.95 1.92 -38.21
C ARG A 570 14.88 3.11 -38.34
N LYS A 571 14.41 4.20 -38.95
CA LYS A 571 14.87 5.55 -38.57
C LYS A 571 13.90 6.18 -37.59
N SER A 572 14.48 6.98 -36.72
CA SER A 572 13.96 7.57 -35.49
C SER A 572 12.60 8.25 -35.59
N THR A 573 11.90 8.20 -34.46
CA THR A 573 10.68 8.91 -34.07
C THR A 573 10.55 10.35 -34.60
N ASN A 574 9.47 10.57 -35.37
CA ASN A 574 8.48 11.66 -35.31
C ASN A 574 7.99 11.95 -36.74
N GLU A 575 6.66 12.07 -36.87
CA GLU A 575 5.91 12.44 -38.08
C GLU A 575 5.75 11.35 -39.17
N LEU A 576 4.55 10.76 -39.20
CA LEU A 576 4.08 9.89 -40.29
C LEU A 576 3.49 10.78 -41.39
N HIS A 577 4.36 11.28 -42.29
CA HIS A 577 3.91 11.84 -43.57
C HIS A 577 3.68 10.68 -44.56
N MET A 578 2.42 10.43 -44.94
CA MET A 578 2.10 9.58 -46.09
C MET A 578 2.44 10.31 -47.39
N ILE A 579 3.43 9.80 -48.12
CA ILE A 579 3.62 10.11 -49.54
C ILE A 579 2.65 9.22 -50.32
N VAL A 580 1.56 9.82 -50.83
CA VAL A 580 0.64 9.17 -51.78
C VAL A 580 1.21 9.38 -53.19
N ALA A 581 1.81 8.34 -53.76
CA ALA A 581 2.09 8.28 -55.19
C ALA A 581 0.84 7.80 -55.94
N SER A 582 0.31 8.71 -56.76
CA SER A 582 -0.74 8.59 -57.77
C SER A 582 -1.18 7.18 -58.22
N THR A 583 -2.47 6.87 -58.02
CA THR A 583 -3.42 6.49 -59.10
C THR A 583 -4.84 6.49 -58.51
N GLY A 584 -5.54 7.62 -58.68
CA GLY A 584 -6.92 7.79 -58.27
C GLY A 584 -7.87 6.85 -59.03
N GLY A 585 -8.71 6.12 -58.30
CA GLY A 585 -9.82 5.34 -58.87
C GLY A 585 -10.09 4.02 -58.13
N HIS A 586 -9.04 3.23 -57.84
CA HIS A 586 -9.21 1.87 -57.31
C HIS A 586 -9.42 1.78 -55.79
N CYS A 587 -8.86 2.69 -54.98
CA CYS A 587 -9.05 2.67 -53.52
C CYS A 587 -10.48 3.02 -53.08
N ARG A 588 -11.18 3.89 -53.82
CA ARG A 588 -12.55 4.31 -53.46
C ARG A 588 -13.58 3.19 -53.67
N LEU A 589 -13.38 2.35 -54.70
CA LEU A 589 -14.22 1.19 -54.98
C LEU A 589 -14.01 0.03 -53.97
N LYS A 590 -12.77 -0.19 -53.52
CA LYS A 590 -12.47 -1.20 -52.48
C LYS A 590 -13.06 -0.82 -51.11
N LEU A 591 -12.96 0.45 -50.70
CA LEU A 591 -13.55 0.94 -49.44
C LEU A 591 -15.09 0.86 -49.43
N ILE A 592 -15.75 1.11 -50.56
CA ILE A 592 -17.22 1.00 -50.66
C ILE A 592 -17.67 -0.47 -50.60
N LYS A 593 -16.94 -1.39 -51.22
CA LYS A 593 -17.22 -2.85 -51.12
C LYS A 593 -17.02 -3.35 -49.68
N ALA A 594 -15.90 -2.98 -49.05
CA ALA A 594 -15.60 -3.37 -47.68
C ALA A 594 -16.68 -2.89 -46.70
N LYS A 595 -17.14 -1.63 -46.82
CA LYS A 595 -18.21 -1.10 -45.97
C LYS A 595 -19.53 -1.85 -46.13
N LYS A 596 -19.94 -2.16 -47.36
CA LYS A 596 -21.20 -2.89 -47.62
C LYS A 596 -21.18 -4.32 -47.06
N GLN A 597 -20.01 -4.95 -47.10
CA GLN A 597 -19.79 -6.30 -46.60
C GLN A 597 -19.77 -6.31 -45.07
N LEU A 598 -19.14 -5.29 -44.45
CA LEU A 598 -19.18 -5.06 -43.01
C LEU A 598 -20.60 -4.82 -42.49
N ASP A 599 -21.39 -3.97 -43.17
CA ASP A 599 -22.78 -3.68 -42.80
C ASP A 599 -23.68 -4.93 -42.88
N THR A 600 -23.37 -5.84 -43.81
CA THR A 600 -24.09 -7.10 -43.99
C THR A 600 -23.78 -8.08 -42.85
N TRP A 601 -22.49 -8.26 -42.52
CA TRP A 601 -22.06 -9.11 -41.41
C TRP A 601 -22.55 -8.59 -40.06
N MET A 602 -22.53 -7.27 -39.86
CA MET A 602 -23.06 -6.65 -38.64
C MET A 602 -24.56 -6.85 -38.48
N LYS A 603 -25.34 -6.75 -39.58
CA LYS A 603 -26.77 -7.08 -39.53
C LYS A 603 -27.02 -8.54 -39.16
N GLN A 604 -26.27 -9.48 -39.74
CA GLN A 604 -26.41 -10.92 -39.47
C GLN A 604 -26.00 -11.30 -38.04
N LEU A 605 -25.01 -10.62 -37.47
CA LEU A 605 -24.60 -10.77 -36.07
C LEU A 605 -25.65 -10.22 -35.09
N ILE A 606 -26.27 -9.07 -35.43
CA ILE A 606 -27.28 -8.42 -34.58
C ILE A 606 -28.61 -9.20 -34.58
N THR A 607 -28.99 -9.80 -35.72
CA THR A 607 -30.23 -10.60 -35.81
C THR A 607 -30.09 -12.02 -35.26
N GLY A 608 -28.87 -12.46 -34.90
CA GLY A 608 -28.61 -13.79 -34.34
C GLY A 608 -28.67 -14.93 -35.36
N GLU A 609 -28.64 -14.62 -36.66
CA GLU A 609 -28.83 -15.60 -37.74
C GLU A 609 -27.51 -16.28 -38.19
N HIS A 610 -26.33 -15.82 -37.73
CA HIS A 610 -25.04 -16.42 -38.11
C HIS A 610 -23.93 -16.23 -37.07
N PHE A 611 -23.06 -17.24 -36.91
CA PHE A 611 -21.78 -17.16 -36.20
C PHE A 611 -20.64 -17.17 -37.22
N LEU A 612 -19.73 -16.18 -37.17
CA LEU A 612 -18.56 -16.11 -38.04
C LEU A 612 -17.54 -17.20 -37.67
N ILE A 613 -17.01 -17.92 -38.66
CA ILE A 613 -16.08 -19.04 -38.44
C ILE A 613 -14.69 -18.69 -39.00
N GLY A 614 -13.66 -18.73 -38.15
CA GLY A 614 -12.23 -18.71 -38.50
C GLY A 614 -11.81 -17.69 -39.56
N HIS A 615 -11.79 -18.12 -40.82
CA HIS A 615 -11.36 -17.32 -41.97
C HIS A 615 -12.16 -16.02 -42.13
N GLU A 616 -13.45 -16.01 -41.77
CA GLU A 616 -14.30 -14.82 -41.87
C GLU A 616 -13.96 -13.78 -40.79
N PHE A 617 -13.42 -14.22 -39.65
CA PHE A 617 -12.97 -13.34 -38.57
C PHE A 617 -11.63 -12.68 -38.92
N ASP A 618 -10.73 -13.42 -39.57
CA ASP A 618 -9.44 -12.90 -40.02
C ASP A 618 -9.62 -11.83 -41.12
N GLU A 619 -10.57 -12.02 -42.06
CA GLU A 619 -10.93 -10.99 -43.04
C GLU A 619 -11.60 -9.76 -42.40
N PHE A 620 -12.42 -9.95 -41.38
CA PHE A 620 -13.04 -8.86 -40.61
C PHE A 620 -11.97 -8.02 -39.87
N ALA A 621 -11.02 -8.68 -39.19
CA ALA A 621 -9.93 -8.02 -38.49
C ALA A 621 -8.98 -7.27 -39.45
N ALA A 622 -8.65 -7.86 -40.60
CA ALA A 622 -7.85 -7.21 -41.64
C ALA A 622 -8.54 -5.94 -42.18
N THR A 623 -9.86 -5.97 -42.36
CA THR A 623 -10.63 -4.82 -42.85
C THR A 623 -10.66 -3.66 -41.85
N ILE A 624 -10.71 -3.95 -40.54
CA ILE A 624 -10.63 -2.92 -39.48
C ILE A 624 -9.25 -2.25 -39.47
N LEU A 625 -8.17 -3.03 -39.62
CA LEU A 625 -6.81 -2.52 -39.68
C LEU A 625 -6.58 -1.61 -40.89
N GLU A 626 -7.13 -1.95 -42.06
CA GLU A 626 -7.06 -1.11 -43.26
C GLU A 626 -7.85 0.21 -43.14
N SER A 627 -8.81 0.30 -42.22
CA SER A 627 -9.62 1.51 -42.00
C SER A 627 -8.94 2.60 -41.15
N GLY A 628 -7.67 2.39 -40.76
CA GLY A 628 -6.89 3.37 -40.01
C GLY A 628 -7.12 3.34 -38.49
N GLY A 629 -7.56 2.21 -37.94
CA GLY A 629 -7.56 1.97 -36.49
C GLY A 629 -8.57 2.78 -35.68
N ARG A 630 -9.72 3.14 -36.25
CA ARG A 630 -10.86 3.60 -35.43
C ARG A 630 -11.41 2.42 -34.63
N SER A 631 -11.77 2.65 -33.37
CA SER A 631 -12.34 1.58 -32.56
C SER A 631 -13.69 1.15 -33.14
N VAL A 632 -14.06 -0.13 -33.00
CA VAL A 632 -15.37 -0.65 -33.46
C VAL A 632 -16.54 0.15 -32.86
N LEU A 633 -16.33 0.73 -31.67
CA LEU A 633 -17.28 1.60 -30.98
C LEU A 633 -17.52 2.93 -31.73
N ASP A 634 -16.48 3.52 -32.34
CA ASP A 634 -16.59 4.77 -33.09
C ASP A 634 -17.37 4.61 -34.42
N LEU A 635 -17.43 3.38 -34.95
CA LEU A 635 -18.23 3.06 -36.14
C LEU A 635 -19.72 2.82 -35.80
N LEU A 636 -20.02 2.43 -34.56
CA LEU A 636 -21.37 2.09 -34.10
C LEU A 636 -22.16 3.31 -33.61
N ASP A 637 -21.50 4.35 -33.12
CA ASP A 637 -22.14 5.57 -32.62
C ASP A 637 -22.88 6.37 -33.72
N GLY A 638 -22.55 6.12 -34.99
CA GLY A 638 -23.24 6.72 -36.15
C GLY A 638 -24.52 6.01 -36.60
N ALA A 639 -24.89 4.86 -36.01
CA ALA A 639 -25.97 3.99 -36.50
C ALA A 639 -27.23 3.96 -35.62
N GLY A 640 -27.26 4.69 -34.49
CA GLY A 640 -28.48 4.91 -33.70
C GLY A 640 -29.10 3.65 -33.09
N SER A 641 -28.29 2.73 -32.55
CA SER A 641 -28.75 1.46 -31.99
C SER A 641 -28.50 1.32 -30.48
N ASP A 642 -29.47 0.68 -29.82
CA ASP A 642 -29.68 0.57 -28.37
C ASP A 642 -28.52 -0.12 -27.61
N ILE A 643 -27.95 0.61 -26.63
CA ILE A 643 -26.73 0.28 -25.86
C ILE A 643 -26.87 -1.01 -25.02
N SER A 644 -28.08 -1.51 -24.82
CA SER A 644 -28.37 -2.68 -23.98
C SER A 644 -27.88 -4.03 -24.55
N VAL A 645 -27.58 -4.12 -25.86
CA VAL A 645 -27.12 -5.38 -26.50
C VAL A 645 -25.60 -5.59 -26.37
N ILE A 646 -24.82 -4.52 -26.13
CA ILE A 646 -23.34 -4.54 -26.10
C ILE A 646 -22.80 -5.28 -24.87
N GLY A 647 -23.53 -5.26 -23.75
CA GLY A 647 -23.11 -5.90 -22.51
C GLY A 647 -22.98 -7.43 -22.58
N LYS A 648 -23.68 -8.08 -23.52
CA LYS A 648 -23.69 -9.55 -23.64
C LYS A 648 -22.56 -10.14 -24.46
N TYR A 649 -21.87 -9.37 -25.30
CA TYR A 649 -20.82 -9.85 -26.21
C TYR A 649 -19.41 -9.36 -25.87
N SER A 650 -19.27 -8.36 -24.99
CA SER A 650 -17.98 -7.93 -24.41
C SER A 650 -17.25 -9.06 -23.67
N SER A 651 -17.99 -9.97 -23.03
CA SER A 651 -17.42 -11.14 -22.34
C SER A 651 -16.87 -12.20 -23.30
N ILE A 652 -17.34 -12.26 -24.54
CA ILE A 652 -16.89 -13.23 -25.55
C ILE A 652 -15.64 -12.73 -26.28
N LEU A 653 -15.50 -11.41 -26.48
CA LEU A 653 -14.34 -10.80 -27.14
C LEU A 653 -13.11 -10.67 -26.24
N ASN A 654 -13.27 -10.61 -24.92
CA ASN A 654 -12.13 -10.59 -23.99
C ASN A 654 -11.58 -12.00 -23.66
N ALA A 655 -12.20 -13.07 -24.15
CA ALA A 655 -11.89 -14.45 -23.76
C ALA A 655 -11.26 -15.32 -24.87
N LYS A 656 -10.85 -14.76 -26.02
CA LYS A 656 -10.15 -15.49 -27.08
C LYS A 656 -8.96 -14.74 -27.64
#